data_AF-A0A964E2K9-F1
#
_entry.id   AF-A0A964E2K9-F1
#
_cell.length_a   1.000
_cell.length_b   1.000
_cell.length_c   1.000
_cell.angle_alpha   90.00
_cell.angle_beta   90.00
_cell.angle_gamma   90.00
#
_symmetry.space_group_name_H-M   'P 1'
#
loop_
_entity.id
_entity.type
_entity.pdbx_description
1 polymer ?
#
loop_
_entity_poly.entity_id
_entity_poly.type
_entity_poly.pdbx_seq_one_letter_code
_entity_poly.pdbx_strand_id
1 'polypeptide(L)'
;MSDIIVSSGQVVSGLTIGSTTSLDIMAGGSAVDLTVSGGTVTVDGGSASDITIIGGGTVFSEVSVTAGGSVVNTVVDYGGDLFLSGGFATSTTVSGGVLTLAAGGVARDTSVTDAALSSNGVAAGDLYILSGGTAVVTTVSAPAGPVGLLAEVILSSGGSAVSTTVFSGGALSVSSGGFISDTVLSGGNFFIQPTSIASGQILTDQVVSAFTYYEIEAGASATSLTIQGGGRVDVVNGAVVQDIALSGNGATPAYLGLYFGGLATSTTVKENATLRLVDGIASHTVVEDSIGQTAGEFVYSGGSTIDTSILSGGYLAVSSGGSAADLLVSGGDAVLTDGAVLDGVHLAEGDLTLGAGAVTTGDITLDGGATLIISGSEMPAAIVDNFQPSDEIDLATIAFSHGASARFDSGTGLLTVTEGGEHYELKLAGNYAHATFALRSDDGGSGSLLTVSLSCFAAGTRILAEQGLVAVEALRPEDKLRTPDGKLEPIVWIGSRHVDCRRHPRPSDILPVRIAAHAFGPGRPARDLFLSPDHAIYAEDVLIPVKYLINGSSIAQVDRDHIDYFHVELPQHGIILAEGLAVESYLDSGDRANFCEGASAVALHPVFGFGHHDSMLMLDALGYAPLRMIGPEVDRVRMRLLSGSGPERLASA
;
A
#
# COMPACT_ATOMS: atom_id res chain seq x y z
N MET A 1 -26.87 -35.21 -58.17
CA MET A 1 -25.62 -34.53 -57.81
C MET A 1 -24.80 -34.43 -59.06
N SER A 2 -24.30 -33.24 -59.34
CA SER A 2 -23.31 -33.00 -60.39
C SER A 2 -21.98 -32.84 -59.69
N ASP A 3 -21.04 -33.76 -59.93
CA ASP A 3 -19.72 -33.72 -59.31
C ASP A 3 -18.73 -33.13 -60.31
N ILE A 4 -18.10 -32.02 -59.94
CA ILE A 4 -17.07 -31.34 -60.74
C ILE A 4 -15.72 -31.73 -60.13
N ILE A 5 -14.82 -32.28 -60.94
CA ILE A 5 -13.45 -32.61 -60.51
C ILE A 5 -12.47 -31.73 -61.28
N VAL A 6 -11.64 -31.00 -60.54
CA VAL A 6 -10.55 -30.17 -61.08
C VAL A 6 -9.23 -30.86 -60.76
N SER A 7 -8.66 -31.50 -61.78
CA SER A 7 -7.41 -32.25 -61.69
C SER A 7 -6.18 -31.39 -62.01
N SER A 8 -5.00 -31.98 -61.84
CA SER A 8 -3.71 -31.33 -62.12
C SER A 8 -3.67 -30.60 -63.47
N GLY A 9 -3.28 -29.32 -63.43
CA GLY A 9 -3.17 -28.45 -64.60
C GLY A 9 -4.49 -27.85 -65.10
N GLN A 10 -5.62 -28.20 -64.47
CA GLN A 10 -6.91 -27.59 -64.77
C GLN A 10 -7.14 -26.36 -63.90
N VAL A 11 -7.73 -25.32 -64.50
CA VAL A 11 -8.15 -24.10 -63.81
C VAL A 11 -9.60 -23.84 -64.17
N VAL A 12 -10.44 -23.62 -63.16
CA VAL A 12 -11.84 -23.21 -63.32
C VAL A 12 -12.07 -21.86 -62.66
N SER A 13 -13.04 -21.09 -63.15
CA SER A 13 -13.34 -19.79 -62.56
C SER A 13 -14.80 -19.38 -62.73
N GLY A 14 -15.32 -18.56 -61.81
CA GLY A 14 -16.68 -18.02 -61.84
C GLY A 14 -17.75 -19.08 -61.56
N LEU A 15 -17.43 -20.07 -60.73
CA LEU A 15 -18.34 -21.18 -60.43
C LEU A 15 -19.26 -20.85 -59.25
N THR A 16 -20.52 -21.28 -59.36
CA THR A 16 -21.48 -21.25 -58.24
C THR A 16 -21.87 -22.68 -57.88
N ILE A 17 -21.62 -23.07 -56.63
CA ILE A 17 -21.88 -24.41 -56.10
C ILE A 17 -23.15 -24.35 -55.25
N GLY A 18 -24.25 -24.84 -55.83
CA GLY A 18 -25.55 -24.94 -55.14
C GLY A 18 -25.82 -26.33 -54.58
N SER A 19 -27.01 -26.52 -54.00
CA SER A 19 -27.41 -27.70 -53.21
C SER A 19 -27.46 -29.07 -53.86
N THR A 20 -27.13 -29.15 -55.14
CA THR A 20 -27.05 -30.41 -55.87
C THR A 20 -25.69 -30.58 -56.56
N THR A 21 -24.72 -29.72 -56.28
CA THR A 21 -23.40 -29.72 -56.90
C THR A 21 -22.33 -29.94 -55.84
N SER A 22 -21.33 -30.75 -56.18
CA SER A 22 -20.09 -30.87 -55.41
C SER A 22 -18.91 -30.48 -56.31
N LEU A 23 -17.84 -29.96 -55.71
CA LEU A 23 -16.61 -29.61 -56.41
C LEU A 23 -15.40 -30.17 -55.66
N ASP A 24 -14.63 -31.04 -56.31
CA ASP A 24 -13.37 -31.56 -55.78
C ASP A 24 -12.18 -30.97 -56.55
N ILE A 25 -11.34 -30.22 -55.84
CA ILE A 25 -10.11 -29.60 -56.36
C ILE A 25 -8.93 -30.44 -55.88
N MET A 26 -8.44 -31.29 -56.78
CA MET A 26 -7.37 -32.23 -56.50
C MET A 26 -5.99 -31.59 -56.65
N ALA A 27 -4.95 -32.30 -56.22
CA ALA A 27 -3.56 -31.88 -56.31
C ALA A 27 -3.17 -31.28 -57.68
N GLY A 28 -2.71 -30.02 -57.66
CA GLY A 28 -2.32 -29.24 -58.84
C GLY A 28 -3.47 -28.69 -59.69
N GLY A 29 -4.72 -28.89 -59.30
CA GLY A 29 -5.89 -28.19 -59.83
C GLY A 29 -6.14 -26.86 -59.12
N SER A 30 -6.78 -25.91 -59.81
CA SER A 30 -7.07 -24.58 -59.25
C SER A 30 -8.50 -24.09 -59.53
N ALA A 31 -9.13 -23.44 -58.56
CA ALA A 31 -10.35 -22.67 -58.75
C ALA A 31 -10.15 -21.20 -58.34
N VAL A 32 -10.81 -20.27 -59.02
CA VAL A 32 -10.75 -18.82 -58.71
C VAL A 32 -12.14 -18.22 -58.85
N ASP A 33 -12.55 -17.32 -57.97
CA ASP A 33 -13.88 -16.67 -58.00
C ASP A 33 -15.00 -17.72 -57.85
N LEU A 34 -15.12 -18.24 -56.63
CA LEU A 34 -16.01 -19.34 -56.27
C LEU A 34 -17.09 -18.87 -55.31
N THR A 35 -18.36 -19.12 -55.64
CA THR A 35 -19.48 -18.89 -54.72
C THR A 35 -20.07 -20.23 -54.28
N VAL A 36 -20.14 -20.50 -52.98
CA VAL A 36 -20.74 -21.71 -52.41
C VAL A 36 -22.02 -21.30 -51.68
N SER A 37 -23.17 -21.70 -52.22
CA SER A 37 -24.49 -21.27 -51.75
C SER A 37 -25.45 -22.43 -51.53
N GLY A 38 -24.92 -23.61 -51.22
CA GLY A 38 -25.70 -24.73 -50.72
C GLY A 38 -25.14 -26.12 -50.98
N GLY A 39 -23.96 -26.24 -51.62
CA GLY A 39 -23.27 -27.52 -51.86
C GLY A 39 -21.92 -27.60 -51.14
N THR A 40 -21.13 -28.62 -51.48
CA THR A 40 -19.83 -28.90 -50.85
C THR A 40 -18.67 -28.68 -51.81
N VAL A 41 -17.56 -28.19 -51.28
CA VAL A 41 -16.29 -28.07 -52.02
C VAL A 41 -15.20 -28.76 -51.21
N THR A 42 -14.44 -29.66 -51.82
CA THR A 42 -13.25 -30.28 -51.24
C THR A 42 -12.00 -29.73 -51.92
N VAL A 43 -11.03 -29.24 -51.16
CA VAL A 43 -9.71 -28.82 -51.66
C VAL A 43 -8.65 -29.79 -51.11
N ASP A 44 -8.29 -30.79 -51.91
CA ASP A 44 -7.39 -31.88 -51.54
C ASP A 44 -6.07 -31.81 -52.32
N GLY A 45 -5.07 -31.14 -51.73
CA GLY A 45 -3.78 -30.85 -52.38
C GLY A 45 -3.83 -29.76 -53.46
N GLY A 46 -5.02 -29.28 -53.82
CA GLY A 46 -5.24 -28.22 -54.82
C GLY A 46 -5.27 -26.80 -54.23
N SER A 47 -5.60 -25.81 -55.06
CA SER A 47 -5.71 -24.40 -54.64
C SER A 47 -7.04 -23.76 -55.02
N ALA A 48 -7.59 -22.92 -54.14
CA ALA A 48 -8.72 -22.06 -54.48
C ALA A 48 -8.51 -20.62 -53.99
N SER A 49 -8.98 -19.63 -54.75
CA SER A 49 -8.94 -18.23 -54.32
C SER A 49 -10.25 -17.49 -54.59
N ASP A 50 -10.47 -16.40 -53.85
CA ASP A 50 -11.63 -15.50 -54.01
C ASP A 50 -12.93 -16.29 -53.82
N ILE A 51 -13.06 -16.88 -52.64
CA ILE A 51 -14.14 -17.79 -52.28
C ILE A 51 -15.14 -17.05 -51.41
N THR A 52 -16.43 -17.15 -51.73
CA THR A 52 -17.52 -16.67 -50.88
C THR A 52 -18.43 -17.83 -50.52
N ILE A 53 -18.52 -18.14 -49.23
CA ILE A 53 -19.36 -19.22 -48.68
C ILE A 53 -20.53 -18.55 -47.97
N ILE A 54 -21.76 -18.83 -48.41
CA ILE A 54 -22.97 -18.20 -47.87
C ILE A 54 -24.02 -19.27 -47.66
N GLY A 55 -24.66 -19.28 -46.48
CA GLY A 55 -25.80 -20.13 -46.17
C GLY A 55 -27.13 -19.38 -46.26
N GLY A 56 -28.20 -20.14 -46.48
CA GLY A 56 -29.57 -19.62 -46.42
C GLY A 56 -30.52 -20.64 -45.79
N GLY A 57 -31.00 -20.36 -44.58
CA GLY A 57 -31.99 -21.21 -43.90
C GLY A 57 -31.45 -22.61 -43.56
N THR A 58 -32.04 -23.67 -44.13
CA THR A 58 -31.69 -25.09 -43.83
C THR A 58 -30.70 -25.71 -44.82
N VAL A 59 -30.00 -24.88 -45.61
CA VAL A 59 -29.10 -25.36 -46.68
C VAL A 59 -27.65 -25.26 -46.23
N PHE A 60 -26.93 -26.38 -46.28
CA PHE A 60 -25.52 -26.50 -45.88
C PHE A 60 -24.58 -26.00 -47.00
N SER A 61 -23.72 -25.03 -46.71
CA SER A 61 -22.67 -24.54 -47.62
C SER A 61 -21.31 -24.75 -46.97
N GLU A 62 -20.54 -25.74 -47.44
CA GLU A 62 -19.28 -26.12 -46.80
C GLU A 62 -18.12 -26.12 -47.79
N VAL A 63 -16.98 -25.57 -47.36
CA VAL A 63 -15.67 -25.79 -48.01
C VAL A 63 -14.78 -26.55 -47.04
N SER A 64 -14.35 -27.75 -47.42
CA SER A 64 -13.40 -28.58 -46.69
C SER A 64 -12.03 -28.52 -47.34
N VAL A 65 -10.99 -28.14 -46.58
CA VAL A 65 -9.60 -28.04 -47.05
C VAL A 65 -8.75 -29.07 -46.31
N THR A 66 -8.28 -30.08 -47.04
CA THR A 66 -7.54 -31.22 -46.50
C THR A 66 -6.03 -31.06 -46.71
N ALA A 67 -5.26 -32.07 -46.30
CA ALA A 67 -3.80 -32.06 -46.33
C ALA A 67 -3.21 -31.58 -47.67
N GLY A 68 -2.43 -30.50 -47.61
CA GLY A 68 -1.78 -29.90 -48.78
C GLY A 68 -2.69 -29.00 -49.65
N GLY A 69 -3.98 -28.91 -49.34
CA GLY A 69 -4.89 -27.96 -49.95
C GLY A 69 -4.67 -26.54 -49.42
N SER A 70 -4.91 -25.53 -50.26
CA SER A 70 -4.75 -24.12 -49.89
C SER A 70 -5.92 -23.26 -50.39
N VAL A 71 -6.44 -22.41 -49.52
CA VAL A 71 -7.45 -21.39 -49.86
C VAL A 71 -6.97 -19.98 -49.53
N VAL A 72 -7.29 -19.01 -50.38
CA VAL A 72 -6.84 -17.62 -50.23
C VAL A 72 -8.02 -16.67 -50.46
N ASN A 73 -8.09 -15.59 -49.69
CA ASN A 73 -9.13 -14.56 -49.82
C ASN A 73 -10.54 -15.18 -49.75
N THR A 74 -10.84 -15.78 -48.59
CA THR A 74 -12.09 -16.50 -48.36
C THR A 74 -13.01 -15.71 -47.45
N VAL A 75 -14.25 -15.50 -47.86
CA VAL A 75 -15.31 -14.92 -47.03
C VAL A 75 -16.27 -16.03 -46.63
N VAL A 76 -16.42 -16.23 -45.32
CA VAL A 76 -17.37 -17.16 -44.70
C VAL A 76 -18.50 -16.34 -44.10
N ASP A 77 -19.56 -16.16 -44.87
CA ASP A 77 -20.73 -15.35 -44.49
C ASP A 77 -21.76 -16.19 -43.71
N TYR A 78 -22.85 -15.56 -43.27
CA TYR A 78 -23.93 -16.19 -42.51
C TYR A 78 -24.36 -17.56 -43.07
N GLY A 79 -24.24 -18.59 -42.25
CA GLY A 79 -24.59 -19.98 -42.57
C GLY A 79 -23.62 -20.71 -43.51
N GLY A 80 -22.48 -20.12 -43.83
CA GLY A 80 -21.37 -20.78 -44.49
C GLY A 80 -20.39 -21.41 -43.49
N ASP A 81 -19.80 -22.53 -43.89
CA ASP A 81 -18.81 -23.27 -43.11
C ASP A 81 -17.49 -23.44 -43.90
N LEU A 82 -16.36 -23.11 -43.28
CA LEU A 82 -15.02 -23.43 -43.77
C LEU A 82 -14.33 -24.35 -42.76
N PHE A 83 -13.97 -25.55 -43.20
CA PHE A 83 -13.35 -26.59 -42.37
C PHE A 83 -11.92 -26.91 -42.86
N LEU A 84 -10.92 -26.78 -41.99
CA LEU A 84 -9.51 -27.05 -42.30
C LEU A 84 -9.01 -28.26 -41.48
N SER A 85 -8.56 -29.31 -42.16
CA SER A 85 -7.90 -30.47 -41.54
C SER A 85 -6.66 -30.88 -42.34
N GLY A 86 -5.50 -30.36 -41.94
CA GLY A 86 -4.23 -30.49 -42.67
C GLY A 86 -4.03 -29.46 -43.79
N GLY A 87 -5.06 -28.66 -44.09
CA GLY A 87 -5.07 -27.61 -45.11
C GLY A 87 -4.65 -26.23 -44.59
N PHE A 88 -4.45 -25.29 -45.52
CA PHE A 88 -4.02 -23.92 -45.23
C PHE A 88 -5.02 -22.88 -45.74
N ALA A 89 -5.31 -21.85 -44.94
CA ALA A 89 -6.10 -20.70 -45.34
C ALA A 89 -5.36 -19.38 -45.05
N THR A 90 -5.42 -18.42 -45.97
CA THR A 90 -4.90 -17.06 -45.74
C THR A 90 -5.90 -15.99 -46.13
N SER A 91 -5.93 -14.90 -45.37
CA SER A 91 -6.81 -13.75 -45.63
C SER A 91 -8.27 -14.19 -45.60
N THR A 92 -8.67 -14.77 -44.47
CA THR A 92 -10.04 -15.27 -44.28
C THR A 92 -10.87 -14.25 -43.50
N THR A 93 -12.05 -13.90 -44.00
CA THR A 93 -13.04 -13.11 -43.27
C THR A 93 -14.20 -14.00 -42.87
N VAL A 94 -14.42 -14.19 -41.56
CA VAL A 94 -15.58 -14.88 -41.01
C VAL A 94 -16.57 -13.80 -40.60
N SER A 95 -17.68 -13.67 -41.33
CA SER A 95 -18.71 -12.64 -41.15
C SER A 95 -20.05 -13.33 -40.89
N GLY A 96 -20.35 -13.69 -39.66
CA GLY A 96 -21.58 -14.43 -39.32
C GLY A 96 -21.61 -15.92 -39.69
N GLY A 97 -20.55 -16.44 -40.32
CA GLY A 97 -20.35 -17.86 -40.62
C GLY A 97 -19.41 -18.56 -39.63
N VAL A 98 -18.97 -19.78 -39.96
CA VAL A 98 -18.12 -20.59 -39.07
C VAL A 98 -16.83 -21.03 -39.76
N LEU A 99 -15.70 -20.81 -39.10
CA LEU A 99 -14.41 -21.38 -39.46
C LEU A 99 -13.98 -22.40 -38.41
N THR A 100 -13.62 -23.61 -38.82
CA THR A 100 -13.10 -24.65 -37.92
C THR A 100 -11.70 -25.11 -38.35
N LEU A 101 -10.75 -25.05 -37.42
CA LEU A 101 -9.38 -25.53 -37.58
C LEU A 101 -9.22 -26.83 -36.77
N ALA A 102 -9.11 -27.95 -37.46
CA ALA A 102 -8.82 -29.25 -36.87
C ALA A 102 -7.33 -29.62 -37.02
N ALA A 103 -6.96 -30.86 -36.66
CA ALA A 103 -5.58 -31.32 -36.67
C ALA A 103 -4.84 -31.00 -37.98
N GLY A 104 -3.72 -30.28 -37.86
CA GLY A 104 -2.87 -29.84 -38.97
C GLY A 104 -3.45 -28.71 -39.83
N GLY A 105 -4.69 -28.28 -39.56
CA GLY A 105 -5.32 -27.15 -40.23
C GLY A 105 -4.76 -25.83 -39.71
N VAL A 106 -4.39 -24.94 -40.63
CA VAL A 106 -3.77 -23.65 -40.28
C VAL A 106 -4.47 -22.51 -41.00
N ALA A 107 -4.87 -21.49 -40.26
CA ALA A 107 -5.39 -20.24 -40.82
C ALA A 107 -4.51 -19.05 -40.43
N ARG A 108 -4.22 -18.18 -41.38
CA ARG A 108 -3.42 -16.98 -41.18
C ARG A 108 -4.12 -15.73 -41.67
N ASP A 109 -3.95 -14.62 -40.95
CA ASP A 109 -4.55 -13.32 -41.29
C ASP A 109 -6.08 -13.44 -41.35
N THR A 110 -6.66 -13.92 -40.25
CA THR A 110 -8.10 -14.19 -40.12
C THR A 110 -8.81 -13.04 -39.41
N SER A 111 -9.87 -12.50 -40.02
CA SER A 111 -10.76 -11.52 -39.40
C SER A 111 -12.09 -12.17 -39.04
N VAL A 112 -12.47 -12.14 -37.77
CA VAL A 112 -13.75 -12.66 -37.26
C VAL A 112 -14.63 -11.49 -36.85
N THR A 113 -15.82 -11.40 -37.46
CA THR A 113 -16.77 -10.31 -37.26
C THR A 113 -18.21 -10.79 -37.37
N ASP A 114 -19.12 -9.98 -36.85
CA ASP A 114 -20.55 -10.15 -37.03
C ASP A 114 -21.00 -9.75 -38.44
N ALA A 115 -22.03 -10.43 -38.95
CA ALA A 115 -22.79 -10.03 -40.12
C ALA A 115 -24.07 -9.28 -39.73
N ALA A 116 -24.33 -8.15 -40.40
CA ALA A 116 -25.61 -7.46 -40.33
C ALA A 116 -26.64 -8.19 -41.21
N LEU A 117 -27.73 -8.69 -40.61
CA LEU A 117 -28.81 -9.35 -41.34
C LEU A 117 -29.87 -8.34 -41.78
N SER A 118 -30.47 -8.57 -42.95
CA SER A 118 -31.50 -7.69 -43.55
C SER A 118 -32.78 -7.54 -42.71
N SER A 119 -32.97 -8.37 -41.67
CA SER A 119 -34.12 -8.38 -40.77
C SER A 119 -33.89 -7.63 -39.44
N ASN A 120 -32.94 -6.69 -39.38
CA ASN A 120 -32.46 -6.05 -38.14
C ASN A 120 -31.88 -7.06 -37.12
N GLY A 121 -31.38 -8.20 -37.61
CA GLY A 121 -30.67 -9.21 -36.79
C GLY A 121 -29.16 -9.11 -36.97
N VAL A 122 -28.42 -9.75 -36.08
CA VAL A 122 -26.97 -9.91 -36.16
C VAL A 122 -26.67 -11.40 -36.10
N ALA A 123 -25.72 -11.87 -36.92
CA ALA A 123 -25.16 -13.21 -36.78
C ALA A 123 -23.69 -13.11 -36.39
N ALA A 124 -23.30 -13.79 -35.32
CA ALA A 124 -21.91 -13.85 -34.87
C ALA A 124 -21.07 -14.72 -35.80
N GLY A 125 -19.88 -14.25 -36.11
CA GLY A 125 -18.86 -15.10 -36.75
C GLY A 125 -18.11 -15.89 -35.69
N ASP A 126 -17.91 -17.19 -35.94
CA ASP A 126 -17.21 -18.08 -35.02
C ASP A 126 -15.94 -18.67 -35.64
N LEU A 127 -14.85 -18.69 -34.88
CA LEU A 127 -13.63 -19.45 -35.19
C LEU A 127 -13.38 -20.51 -34.13
N TYR A 128 -13.54 -21.78 -34.48
CA TYR A 128 -13.19 -22.92 -33.62
C TYR A 128 -11.77 -23.40 -33.91
N ILE A 129 -10.91 -23.43 -32.89
CA ILE A 129 -9.55 -23.98 -32.97
C ILE A 129 -9.52 -25.25 -32.12
N LEU A 130 -9.58 -26.38 -32.80
CA LEU A 130 -9.61 -27.71 -32.21
C LEU A 130 -8.21 -28.28 -32.02
N SER A 131 -8.14 -29.49 -31.45
CA SER A 131 -6.86 -30.17 -31.18
C SER A 131 -5.98 -30.27 -32.42
N GLY A 132 -4.77 -29.71 -32.34
CA GLY A 132 -3.78 -29.68 -33.42
C GLY A 132 -4.06 -28.66 -34.53
N GLY A 133 -5.11 -27.84 -34.40
CA GLY A 133 -5.37 -26.70 -35.27
C GLY A 133 -4.58 -25.45 -34.85
N THR A 134 -4.28 -24.55 -35.80
CA THR A 134 -3.48 -23.35 -35.51
C THR A 134 -4.01 -22.11 -36.22
N ALA A 135 -4.30 -21.04 -35.47
CA ALA A 135 -4.56 -19.71 -36.01
C ALA A 135 -3.35 -18.79 -35.76
N VAL A 136 -2.97 -18.01 -36.77
CA VAL A 136 -1.84 -17.06 -36.69
C VAL A 136 -2.28 -15.71 -37.21
N VAL A 137 -2.12 -14.66 -36.40
CA VAL A 137 -2.60 -13.31 -36.72
C VAL A 137 -4.11 -13.32 -36.94
N THR A 138 -4.84 -13.22 -35.83
CA THR A 138 -6.31 -13.21 -35.84
C THR A 138 -6.80 -11.88 -35.29
N THR A 139 -7.74 -11.23 -35.98
CA THR A 139 -8.43 -10.05 -35.48
C THR A 139 -9.89 -10.37 -35.22
N VAL A 140 -10.39 -10.01 -34.05
CA VAL A 140 -11.78 -10.27 -33.64
C VAL A 140 -12.43 -8.95 -33.29
N SER A 141 -13.59 -8.64 -33.87
CA SER A 141 -14.29 -7.37 -33.63
C SER A 141 -15.76 -7.49 -33.99
N ALA A 142 -16.63 -6.72 -33.36
CA ALA A 142 -18.00 -6.56 -33.84
C ALA A 142 -18.41 -5.08 -33.91
N PRO A 143 -19.30 -4.69 -34.84
CA PRO A 143 -19.87 -3.35 -34.86
C PRO A 143 -20.59 -3.06 -33.53
N ALA A 144 -20.63 -1.80 -33.09
CA ALA A 144 -21.39 -1.39 -31.91
C ALA A 144 -22.91 -1.55 -32.17
N GLY A 145 -23.44 -2.75 -31.93
CA GLY A 145 -24.85 -3.13 -32.09
C GLY A 145 -25.55 -3.43 -30.77
N PRO A 146 -26.89 -3.64 -30.77
CA PRO A 146 -27.63 -4.01 -29.57
C PRO A 146 -27.10 -5.33 -28.99
N VAL A 147 -26.91 -5.33 -27.66
CA VAL A 147 -26.29 -6.38 -26.84
C VAL A 147 -26.82 -7.80 -27.10
N GLY A 148 -25.92 -8.78 -27.23
CA GLY A 148 -26.24 -10.20 -27.01
C GLY A 148 -25.45 -11.26 -27.79
N LEU A 149 -24.77 -10.91 -28.88
CA LEU A 149 -23.93 -11.82 -29.67
C LEU A 149 -22.56 -11.18 -29.88
N LEU A 150 -21.49 -11.96 -29.80
CA LEU A 150 -20.11 -11.51 -29.96
C LEU A 150 -19.46 -12.36 -31.06
N ALA A 151 -18.71 -11.73 -31.97
CA ALA A 151 -17.79 -12.44 -32.83
C ALA A 151 -16.77 -13.16 -31.94
N GLU A 152 -16.63 -14.48 -32.06
CA GLU A 152 -15.93 -15.29 -31.06
C GLU A 152 -14.86 -16.19 -31.67
N VAL A 153 -13.69 -16.24 -31.00
CA VAL A 153 -12.67 -17.25 -31.25
C VAL A 153 -12.66 -18.22 -30.08
N ILE A 154 -12.85 -19.50 -30.35
CA ILE A 154 -13.02 -20.56 -29.33
C ILE A 154 -11.88 -21.57 -29.49
N LEU A 155 -11.02 -21.70 -28.47
CA LEU A 155 -9.95 -22.69 -28.44
C LEU A 155 -10.35 -23.86 -27.55
N SER A 156 -10.07 -25.09 -28.02
CA SER A 156 -10.21 -26.32 -27.24
C SER A 156 -8.88 -27.06 -27.07
N SER A 157 -8.88 -28.19 -26.36
CA SER A 157 -7.65 -28.92 -25.98
C SER A 157 -6.73 -29.23 -27.16
N GLY A 158 -5.51 -28.69 -27.13
CA GLY A 158 -4.48 -28.84 -28.16
C GLY A 158 -4.57 -27.86 -29.33
N GLY A 159 -5.55 -26.96 -29.37
CA GLY A 159 -5.64 -25.89 -30.36
C GLY A 159 -4.72 -24.71 -30.01
N SER A 160 -4.16 -24.03 -31.00
CA SER A 160 -3.21 -22.93 -30.81
C SER A 160 -3.63 -21.65 -31.54
N ALA A 161 -3.58 -20.50 -30.87
CA ALA A 161 -3.71 -19.18 -31.49
C ALA A 161 -2.51 -18.30 -31.14
N VAL A 162 -1.90 -17.68 -32.16
CA VAL A 162 -0.73 -16.80 -31.99
C VAL A 162 -1.04 -15.43 -32.57
N SER A 163 -0.70 -14.37 -31.84
CA SER A 163 -0.90 -12.97 -32.28
C SER A 163 -2.38 -12.63 -32.52
N THR A 164 -3.24 -12.91 -31.54
CA THR A 164 -4.67 -12.58 -31.61
C THR A 164 -4.93 -11.18 -31.08
N THR A 165 -5.61 -10.32 -31.83
CA THR A 165 -6.09 -9.01 -31.36
C THR A 165 -7.62 -9.01 -31.24
N VAL A 166 -8.15 -8.72 -30.05
CA VAL A 166 -9.60 -8.67 -29.80
C VAL A 166 -10.00 -7.22 -29.54
N PHE A 167 -10.81 -6.65 -30.42
CA PHE A 167 -11.38 -5.31 -30.31
C PHE A 167 -12.78 -5.33 -29.66
N SER A 168 -13.34 -4.16 -29.39
CA SER A 168 -14.72 -4.00 -28.92
C SER A 168 -15.73 -4.86 -29.71
N GLY A 169 -16.60 -5.55 -28.98
CA GLY A 169 -17.60 -6.45 -29.54
C GLY A 169 -17.08 -7.84 -29.94
N GLY A 170 -15.77 -8.07 -29.90
CA GLY A 170 -15.17 -9.41 -30.08
C GLY A 170 -14.99 -10.16 -28.76
N ALA A 171 -14.88 -11.48 -28.85
CA ALA A 171 -14.59 -12.40 -27.76
C ALA A 171 -13.49 -13.42 -28.13
N LEU A 172 -12.68 -13.79 -27.14
CA LEU A 172 -11.77 -14.93 -27.20
C LEU A 172 -12.08 -15.84 -26.01
N SER A 173 -12.38 -17.11 -26.27
CA SER A 173 -12.71 -18.12 -25.27
C SER A 173 -11.71 -19.27 -25.35
N VAL A 174 -11.01 -19.54 -24.25
CA VAL A 174 -10.01 -20.62 -24.19
C VAL A 174 -10.48 -21.69 -23.21
N SER A 175 -10.78 -22.88 -23.74
CA SER A 175 -11.06 -24.07 -22.95
C SER A 175 -9.77 -24.81 -22.56
N SER A 176 -9.85 -25.66 -21.54
CA SER A 176 -8.77 -26.53 -21.06
C SER A 176 -7.86 -27.10 -22.17
N GLY A 177 -6.56 -26.77 -22.10
CA GLY A 177 -5.52 -27.30 -22.97
C GLY A 177 -5.35 -26.58 -24.32
N GLY A 178 -6.10 -25.50 -24.59
CA GLY A 178 -5.77 -24.58 -25.69
C GLY A 178 -4.41 -23.90 -25.46
N PHE A 179 -3.86 -23.19 -26.45
CA PHE A 179 -2.61 -22.45 -26.32
C PHE A 179 -2.76 -21.08 -26.97
N ILE A 180 -2.47 -20.01 -26.23
CA ILE A 180 -2.42 -18.65 -26.78
C ILE A 180 -1.07 -18.00 -26.50
N SER A 181 -0.58 -17.18 -27.43
CA SER A 181 0.56 -16.29 -27.22
C SER A 181 0.39 -14.98 -27.99
N ASP A 182 1.01 -13.90 -27.49
CA ASP A 182 1.00 -12.57 -28.11
C ASP A 182 -0.43 -12.00 -28.32
N THR A 183 -1.34 -12.29 -27.39
CA THR A 183 -2.71 -11.77 -27.44
C THR A 183 -2.77 -10.31 -26.99
N VAL A 184 -3.48 -9.47 -27.75
CA VAL A 184 -3.74 -8.05 -27.43
C VAL A 184 -5.24 -7.83 -27.32
N LEU A 185 -5.71 -7.25 -26.21
CA LEU A 185 -7.11 -6.89 -26.01
C LEU A 185 -7.24 -5.35 -26.06
N SER A 186 -8.07 -4.85 -26.98
CA SER A 186 -8.30 -3.42 -27.22
C SER A 186 -9.81 -3.13 -27.17
N GLY A 187 -10.43 -3.36 -26.02
CA GLY A 187 -11.87 -3.18 -25.76
C GLY A 187 -12.74 -4.44 -25.91
N GLY A 188 -12.15 -5.59 -26.26
CA GLY A 188 -12.85 -6.87 -26.40
C GLY A 188 -12.93 -7.71 -25.12
N ASN A 189 -13.67 -8.82 -25.18
CA ASN A 189 -13.85 -9.76 -24.06
C ASN A 189 -12.88 -10.95 -24.16
N PHE A 190 -12.39 -11.44 -23.03
CA PHE A 190 -11.55 -12.64 -22.97
C PHE A 190 -12.00 -13.55 -21.82
N PHE A 191 -12.31 -14.81 -22.13
CA PHE A 191 -12.83 -15.81 -21.21
C PHE A 191 -11.95 -17.06 -21.17
N ILE A 192 -11.70 -17.60 -19.98
CA ILE A 192 -11.03 -18.91 -19.79
C ILE A 192 -11.99 -19.85 -19.06
N GLN A 193 -12.38 -20.97 -19.68
CA GLN A 193 -13.41 -21.88 -19.14
C GLN A 193 -12.82 -23.18 -18.55
N PRO A 194 -13.21 -23.62 -17.33
CA PRO A 194 -12.64 -24.79 -16.66
C PRO A 194 -13.34 -26.10 -17.04
N THR A 195 -12.58 -27.12 -17.46
CA THR A 195 -13.00 -28.55 -17.32
C THR A 195 -11.86 -29.56 -17.15
N SER A 196 -10.57 -29.21 -17.32
CA SER A 196 -9.47 -30.04 -16.82
C SER A 196 -8.16 -29.26 -16.73
N ILE A 197 -7.38 -29.59 -15.70
CA ILE A 197 -6.05 -29.03 -15.42
C ILE A 197 -5.13 -29.33 -16.61
N ALA A 198 -4.72 -28.30 -17.33
CA ALA A 198 -3.46 -28.31 -18.04
C ALA A 198 -2.51 -27.38 -17.29
N SER A 199 -1.70 -27.99 -16.42
CA SER A 199 -0.40 -27.44 -16.05
C SER A 199 0.25 -26.78 -17.28
N GLY A 200 0.60 -25.50 -17.17
CA GLY A 200 1.52 -24.84 -18.10
C GLY A 200 0.97 -23.73 -18.99
N GLN A 201 -0.25 -23.22 -18.80
CA GLN A 201 -0.61 -21.92 -19.37
C GLN A 201 -0.03 -20.81 -18.49
N ILE A 202 0.98 -20.11 -19.01
CA ILE A 202 1.52 -18.87 -18.44
C ILE A 202 1.07 -17.76 -19.39
N LEU A 203 0.11 -16.94 -18.97
CA LEU A 203 -0.12 -15.67 -19.64
C LEU A 203 0.99 -14.72 -19.20
N THR A 204 1.97 -14.47 -20.06
CA THR A 204 3.01 -13.45 -19.87
C THR A 204 2.66 -12.19 -20.65
N ASP A 205 3.06 -11.03 -20.11
CA ASP A 205 3.04 -9.73 -20.79
C ASP A 205 1.65 -9.28 -21.31
N GLN A 206 0.60 -9.62 -20.56
CA GLN A 206 -0.75 -9.18 -20.92
C GLN A 206 -0.95 -7.71 -20.52
N VAL A 207 -1.47 -6.91 -21.45
CA VAL A 207 -1.90 -5.53 -21.20
C VAL A 207 -3.43 -5.46 -21.29
N VAL A 208 -4.08 -5.17 -20.17
CA VAL A 208 -5.54 -5.04 -20.06
C VAL A 208 -5.88 -3.55 -19.97
N SER A 209 -6.66 -3.01 -20.91
CA SER A 209 -6.92 -1.56 -21.01
C SER A 209 -8.25 -1.26 -21.71
N ALA A 210 -8.74 -0.01 -21.66
CA ALA A 210 -9.86 0.46 -22.51
C ALA A 210 -11.22 -0.28 -22.32
N PHE A 211 -11.70 -0.39 -21.08
CA PHE A 211 -12.98 -1.00 -20.69
C PHE A 211 -13.08 -2.52 -20.89
N THR A 212 -11.94 -3.21 -20.97
CA THR A 212 -11.87 -4.68 -21.06
C THR A 212 -12.13 -5.33 -19.70
N TYR A 213 -12.97 -6.38 -19.68
CA TYR A 213 -13.18 -7.26 -18.53
C TYR A 213 -12.52 -8.61 -18.78
N TYR A 214 -11.80 -9.11 -17.79
CA TYR A 214 -11.10 -10.38 -17.81
C TYR A 214 -11.45 -11.17 -16.56
N GLU A 215 -11.74 -12.47 -16.69
CA GLU A 215 -11.96 -13.37 -15.56
C GLU A 215 -11.01 -14.56 -15.64
N ILE A 216 -10.25 -14.80 -14.56
CA ILE A 216 -9.30 -15.90 -14.43
C ILE A 216 -9.87 -16.87 -13.40
N GLU A 217 -10.23 -18.08 -13.83
CA GLU A 217 -10.84 -19.11 -12.98
C GLU A 217 -9.85 -20.19 -12.52
N ALA A 218 -10.33 -21.06 -11.62
CA ALA A 218 -9.62 -22.17 -11.01
C ALA A 218 -8.73 -22.95 -12.00
N GLY A 219 -7.43 -23.06 -11.69
CA GLY A 219 -6.46 -23.83 -12.47
C GLY A 219 -5.70 -23.04 -13.55
N ALA A 220 -6.03 -21.76 -13.75
CA ALA A 220 -5.23 -20.84 -14.57
C ALA A 220 -4.16 -20.12 -13.73
N SER A 221 -3.02 -19.81 -14.37
CA SER A 221 -1.92 -19.02 -13.82
C SER A 221 -1.56 -17.88 -14.79
N ALA A 222 -1.41 -16.66 -14.29
CA ALA A 222 -0.88 -15.54 -15.06
C ALA A 222 0.32 -14.92 -14.34
N THR A 223 1.33 -14.47 -15.08
CA THR A 223 2.52 -13.81 -14.54
C THR A 223 2.83 -12.57 -15.36
N SER A 224 3.34 -11.49 -14.75
CA SER A 224 3.67 -10.25 -15.48
C SER A 224 2.44 -9.62 -16.14
N LEU A 225 1.35 -9.50 -15.36
CA LEU A 225 0.09 -8.92 -15.79
C LEU A 225 0.13 -7.39 -15.62
N THR A 226 -0.11 -6.65 -16.70
CA THR A 226 -0.24 -5.18 -16.66
C THR A 226 -1.70 -4.79 -16.85
N ILE A 227 -2.32 -4.19 -15.84
CA ILE A 227 -3.70 -3.69 -15.89
C ILE A 227 -3.63 -2.17 -15.88
N GLN A 228 -4.07 -1.55 -16.98
CA GLN A 228 -4.00 -0.12 -17.22
C GLN A 228 -5.39 0.54 -17.14
N GLY A 229 -5.45 1.88 -17.21
CA GLY A 229 -6.70 2.64 -17.19
C GLY A 229 -7.82 2.05 -18.09
N GLY A 230 -8.97 1.80 -17.47
CA GLY A 230 -10.13 1.13 -18.06
C GLY A 230 -10.08 -0.40 -18.03
N GLY A 231 -8.96 -1.02 -17.67
CA GLY A 231 -8.83 -2.47 -17.56
C GLY A 231 -9.44 -3.01 -16.26
N ARG A 232 -10.13 -4.16 -16.34
CA ARG A 232 -10.65 -4.89 -15.19
C ARG A 232 -10.31 -6.38 -15.30
N VAL A 233 -9.75 -6.93 -14.24
CA VAL A 233 -9.46 -8.37 -14.09
C VAL A 233 -10.07 -8.88 -12.80
N ASP A 234 -10.85 -9.96 -12.86
CA ASP A 234 -11.38 -10.68 -11.71
C ASP A 234 -10.70 -12.07 -11.64
N VAL A 235 -10.05 -12.40 -10.53
CA VAL A 235 -9.35 -13.67 -10.27
C VAL A 235 -10.19 -14.44 -9.27
N VAL A 236 -10.69 -15.60 -9.68
CA VAL A 236 -11.77 -16.30 -8.96
C VAL A 236 -11.47 -17.78 -8.73
N ASN A 237 -12.18 -18.39 -7.79
CA ASN A 237 -12.25 -19.85 -7.63
C ASN A 237 -10.88 -20.53 -7.40
N GLY A 238 -9.90 -19.86 -6.77
CA GLY A 238 -8.57 -20.40 -6.52
C GLY A 238 -7.54 -20.19 -7.64
N ALA A 239 -7.86 -19.39 -8.66
CA ALA A 239 -6.89 -18.93 -9.66
C ALA A 239 -5.72 -18.18 -9.02
N VAL A 240 -4.53 -18.23 -9.65
CA VAL A 240 -3.31 -17.60 -9.14
C VAL A 240 -2.72 -16.63 -10.16
N VAL A 241 -2.48 -15.39 -9.74
CA VAL A 241 -1.74 -14.40 -10.54
C VAL A 241 -0.50 -13.90 -9.78
N GLN A 242 0.56 -13.59 -10.52
CA GLN A 242 1.83 -13.11 -9.97
C GLN A 242 2.40 -11.95 -10.80
N ASP A 243 3.19 -11.09 -10.17
CA ASP A 243 3.92 -9.97 -10.79
C ASP A 243 2.96 -9.04 -11.54
N ILE A 244 2.07 -8.38 -10.78
CA ILE A 244 1.02 -7.55 -11.34
C ILE A 244 1.39 -6.07 -11.24
N ALA A 245 1.39 -5.37 -12.38
CA ALA A 245 1.44 -3.92 -12.45
C ALA A 245 0.03 -3.38 -12.69
N LEU A 246 -0.59 -2.86 -11.63
CA LEU A 246 -1.95 -2.33 -11.65
C LEU A 246 -1.89 -0.79 -11.56
N SER A 247 -2.17 -0.11 -12.66
CA SER A 247 -2.07 1.35 -12.76
C SER A 247 -3.25 1.91 -13.54
N GLY A 248 -4.01 2.84 -12.97
CA GLY A 248 -5.00 3.57 -13.73
C GLY A 248 -4.34 4.62 -14.62
N ASN A 249 -5.12 5.62 -14.99
CA ASN A 249 -4.62 6.94 -15.30
C ASN A 249 -5.52 7.97 -14.59
N GLY A 250 -5.09 9.22 -14.46
CA GLY A 250 -5.86 10.27 -13.76
C GLY A 250 -7.30 10.52 -14.29
N ALA A 251 -7.71 9.89 -15.39
CA ALA A 251 -9.07 9.93 -15.94
C ALA A 251 -9.86 8.61 -15.83
N THR A 252 -9.20 7.45 -15.88
CA THR A 252 -9.85 6.12 -15.93
C THR A 252 -9.21 5.14 -14.96
N PRO A 253 -10.00 4.46 -14.10
CA PRO A 253 -9.45 3.55 -13.12
C PRO A 253 -9.05 2.21 -13.72
N ALA A 254 -8.11 1.52 -13.07
CA ALA A 254 -7.79 0.12 -13.35
C ALA A 254 -8.25 -0.75 -12.16
N TYR A 255 -8.71 -1.97 -12.42
CA TYR A 255 -9.33 -2.81 -11.39
C TYR A 255 -8.79 -4.24 -11.41
N LEU A 256 -8.39 -4.74 -10.23
CA LEU A 256 -8.14 -6.15 -9.97
C LEU A 256 -9.03 -6.62 -8.81
N GLY A 257 -9.90 -7.59 -9.04
CA GLY A 257 -10.72 -8.21 -7.99
C GLY A 257 -10.28 -9.64 -7.71
N LEU A 258 -10.12 -10.01 -6.44
CA LEU A 258 -9.86 -11.38 -5.99
C LEU A 258 -11.10 -11.90 -5.26
N TYR A 259 -11.74 -12.93 -5.82
CA TYR A 259 -12.99 -13.48 -5.30
C TYR A 259 -12.93 -14.99 -5.10
N PHE A 260 -13.73 -15.52 -4.16
CA PHE A 260 -13.99 -16.97 -4.04
C PHE A 260 -12.71 -17.83 -4.04
N GLY A 261 -11.69 -17.40 -3.31
CA GLY A 261 -10.38 -18.05 -3.17
C GLY A 261 -9.31 -17.59 -4.16
N GLY A 262 -9.57 -16.62 -5.04
CA GLY A 262 -8.57 -16.07 -5.96
C GLY A 262 -7.33 -15.52 -5.23
N LEU A 263 -6.14 -15.76 -5.80
CA LEU A 263 -4.85 -15.45 -5.20
C LEU A 263 -4.03 -14.51 -6.09
N ALA A 264 -3.44 -13.46 -5.50
CA ALA A 264 -2.46 -12.60 -6.14
C ALA A 264 -1.19 -12.48 -5.29
N THR A 265 -0.03 -12.42 -5.95
CA THR A 265 1.24 -12.15 -5.27
C THR A 265 2.11 -11.17 -6.05
N SER A 266 2.90 -10.37 -5.35
CA SER A 266 3.79 -9.36 -5.96
C SER A 266 3.00 -8.37 -6.82
N THR A 267 2.05 -7.67 -6.19
CA THR A 267 1.18 -6.69 -6.86
C THR A 267 1.65 -5.28 -6.54
N THR A 268 1.83 -4.45 -7.56
CA THR A 268 2.03 -3.00 -7.38
C THR A 268 0.79 -2.25 -7.85
N VAL A 269 0.18 -1.48 -6.95
CA VAL A 269 -1.03 -0.69 -7.20
C VAL A 269 -0.66 0.79 -7.23
N LYS A 270 -0.94 1.47 -8.35
CA LYS A 270 -0.62 2.89 -8.57
C LYS A 270 -1.77 3.67 -9.19
N GLU A 271 -1.76 4.98 -9.00
CA GLU A 271 -2.51 6.00 -9.76
C GLU A 271 -3.95 5.59 -10.15
N ASN A 272 -4.95 5.92 -9.34
CA ASN A 272 -6.36 5.66 -9.65
C ASN A 272 -6.67 4.16 -9.91
N ALA A 273 -5.92 3.25 -9.28
CA ALA A 273 -6.17 1.81 -9.41
C ALA A 273 -6.70 1.20 -8.12
N THR A 274 -7.46 0.12 -8.27
CA THR A 274 -8.15 -0.56 -7.18
C THR A 274 -7.86 -2.05 -7.19
N LEU A 275 -7.26 -2.53 -6.10
CA LEU A 275 -7.20 -3.95 -5.77
C LEU A 275 -8.31 -4.26 -4.76
N ARG A 276 -9.22 -5.18 -5.07
CA ARG A 276 -10.34 -5.56 -4.20
C ARG A 276 -10.28 -7.04 -3.83
N LEU A 277 -10.38 -7.35 -2.54
CA LEU A 277 -10.39 -8.71 -2.01
C LEU A 277 -11.74 -9.01 -1.35
N VAL A 278 -12.45 -10.03 -1.81
CA VAL A 278 -13.67 -10.56 -1.17
C VAL A 278 -13.57 -12.08 -1.19
N ASP A 279 -13.27 -12.71 -0.06
CA ASP A 279 -12.92 -14.15 -0.02
C ASP A 279 -11.67 -14.48 -0.87
N GLY A 280 -10.79 -13.51 -1.15
CA GLY A 280 -9.54 -13.68 -1.92
C GLY A 280 -8.31 -13.28 -1.11
N ILE A 281 -7.11 -13.67 -1.57
CA ILE A 281 -5.86 -13.41 -0.85
C ILE A 281 -4.86 -12.66 -1.73
N ALA A 282 -4.32 -11.54 -1.23
CA ALA A 282 -3.17 -10.86 -1.80
C ALA A 282 -1.95 -11.00 -0.88
N SER A 283 -0.75 -11.10 -1.44
CA SER A 283 0.50 -11.10 -0.69
C SER A 283 1.60 -10.30 -1.38
N HIS A 284 2.50 -9.70 -0.61
CA HIS A 284 3.59 -8.86 -1.13
C HIS A 284 3.02 -7.73 -2.02
N THR A 285 2.07 -6.98 -1.49
CA THR A 285 1.42 -5.87 -2.22
C THR A 285 2.13 -4.55 -1.88
N VAL A 286 2.36 -3.71 -2.89
CA VAL A 286 2.83 -2.34 -2.71
C VAL A 286 1.77 -1.38 -3.25
N VAL A 287 1.28 -0.48 -2.41
CA VAL A 287 0.33 0.57 -2.81
C VAL A 287 1.03 1.91 -2.69
N GLU A 288 1.14 2.64 -3.79
CA GLU A 288 1.76 3.97 -3.83
C GLU A 288 1.00 4.91 -4.77
N ASP A 289 0.97 6.21 -4.44
CA ASP A 289 0.34 7.19 -5.33
C ASP A 289 1.08 8.52 -5.35
N SER A 290 1.48 8.94 -6.56
CA SER A 290 2.14 10.22 -6.78
C SER A 290 1.17 11.39 -7.00
N ILE A 291 -0.14 11.12 -7.10
CA ILE A 291 -1.20 12.06 -7.48
C ILE A 291 -2.20 12.32 -6.32
N GLY A 292 -1.96 11.75 -5.13
CA GLY A 292 -2.86 11.80 -3.95
C GLY A 292 -3.59 10.46 -3.75
N GLN A 293 -4.39 10.27 -2.69
CA GLN A 293 -5.02 8.97 -2.34
C GLN A 293 -6.03 8.43 -3.37
N THR A 294 -5.57 7.97 -4.53
CA THR A 294 -6.41 7.41 -5.60
C THR A 294 -6.09 5.95 -5.91
N ALA A 295 -4.90 5.47 -5.56
CA ALA A 295 -4.53 4.07 -5.55
C ALA A 295 -4.93 3.42 -4.21
N GLY A 296 -5.69 2.32 -4.28
CA GLY A 296 -6.21 1.68 -3.07
C GLY A 296 -6.29 0.17 -3.12
N GLU A 297 -6.02 -0.45 -1.97
CA GLU A 297 -6.36 -1.84 -1.68
C GLU A 297 -7.56 -1.90 -0.73
N PHE A 298 -8.55 -2.73 -1.05
CA PHE A 298 -9.80 -2.85 -0.29
C PHE A 298 -10.08 -4.31 0.04
N VAL A 299 -10.03 -4.62 1.33
CA VAL A 299 -10.20 -5.98 1.85
C VAL A 299 -11.53 -6.09 2.59
N TYR A 300 -12.38 -7.01 2.15
CA TYR A 300 -13.72 -7.23 2.70
C TYR A 300 -13.84 -8.63 3.31
N SER A 301 -15.07 -9.06 3.60
CA SER A 301 -15.39 -10.37 4.19
C SER A 301 -14.68 -11.53 3.47
N GLY A 302 -14.00 -12.37 4.25
CA GLY A 302 -13.20 -13.51 3.77
C GLY A 302 -11.89 -13.13 3.07
N GLY A 303 -11.69 -11.85 2.73
CA GLY A 303 -10.47 -11.36 2.11
C GLY A 303 -9.30 -11.28 3.09
N SER A 304 -8.08 -11.52 2.61
CA SER A 304 -6.85 -11.41 3.40
C SER A 304 -5.71 -10.76 2.61
N THR A 305 -5.06 -9.75 3.18
CA THR A 305 -3.83 -9.18 2.65
C THR A 305 -2.67 -9.45 3.61
N ILE A 306 -1.49 -9.80 3.10
CA ILE A 306 -0.31 -10.21 3.90
C ILE A 306 0.94 -9.56 3.31
N ASP A 307 1.82 -9.02 4.17
CA ASP A 307 3.05 -8.34 3.73
C ASP A 307 2.75 -7.23 2.72
N THR A 308 1.87 -6.32 3.14
CA THR A 308 1.44 -5.19 2.32
C THR A 308 2.16 -3.93 2.78
N SER A 309 2.70 -3.18 1.82
CA SER A 309 3.38 -1.90 2.05
C SER A 309 2.55 -0.76 1.49
N ILE A 310 2.10 0.13 2.37
CA ILE A 310 1.33 1.33 2.03
C ILE A 310 2.28 2.53 2.08
N LEU A 311 2.73 2.95 0.91
CA LEU A 311 3.69 4.05 0.73
C LEU A 311 2.96 5.39 0.57
N SER A 312 3.73 6.46 0.36
CA SER A 312 3.19 7.81 0.18
C SER A 312 2.04 7.86 -0.83
N GLY A 313 0.90 8.42 -0.38
CA GLY A 313 -0.33 8.55 -1.17
C GLY A 313 -1.10 7.24 -1.38
N GLY A 314 -0.59 6.09 -0.97
CA GLY A 314 -1.32 4.83 -1.00
C GLY A 314 -2.41 4.76 0.07
N TYR A 315 -3.45 3.96 -0.19
CA TYR A 315 -4.56 3.75 0.72
C TYR A 315 -4.90 2.27 0.90
N LEU A 316 -5.11 1.84 2.14
CA LEU A 316 -5.65 0.52 2.49
C LEU A 316 -6.93 0.69 3.30
N ALA A 317 -7.98 -0.03 2.92
CA ALA A 317 -9.18 -0.20 3.74
C ALA A 317 -9.50 -1.68 3.98
N VAL A 318 -9.58 -2.08 5.25
CA VAL A 318 -10.01 -3.41 5.68
C VAL A 318 -11.34 -3.27 6.42
N SER A 319 -12.36 -4.00 5.99
CA SER A 319 -13.70 -3.89 6.59
C SER A 319 -14.48 -5.20 6.51
N SER A 320 -15.65 -5.26 7.16
CA SER A 320 -16.61 -6.37 7.03
C SER A 320 -16.01 -7.75 7.36
N GLY A 321 -15.09 -7.83 8.34
CA GLY A 321 -14.42 -9.07 8.72
C GLY A 321 -13.23 -9.49 7.84
N GLY A 322 -12.71 -8.60 6.99
CA GLY A 322 -11.45 -8.83 6.27
C GLY A 322 -10.23 -8.85 7.19
N SER A 323 -9.10 -9.39 6.71
CA SER A 323 -7.86 -9.53 7.49
C SER A 323 -6.67 -8.86 6.82
N ALA A 324 -5.80 -8.25 7.61
CA ALA A 324 -4.47 -7.77 7.21
C ALA A 324 -3.41 -8.30 8.18
N ALA A 325 -2.27 -8.73 7.66
CA ALA A 325 -1.15 -9.19 8.48
C ALA A 325 0.19 -8.67 7.95
N ASP A 326 1.15 -8.46 8.85
CA ASP A 326 2.50 -7.97 8.53
C ASP A 326 2.48 -6.69 7.67
N LEU A 327 1.63 -5.73 8.05
CA LEU A 327 1.46 -4.48 7.31
C LEU A 327 2.62 -3.51 7.58
N LEU A 328 3.11 -2.83 6.55
CA LEU A 328 4.00 -1.67 6.65
C LEU A 328 3.28 -0.41 6.16
N VAL A 329 3.20 0.62 6.99
CA VAL A 329 2.69 1.95 6.61
C VAL A 329 3.84 2.94 6.64
N SER A 330 4.14 3.57 5.50
CA SER A 330 5.27 4.48 5.30
C SER A 330 4.86 5.67 4.42
N GLY A 331 3.99 6.52 4.96
CA GLY A 331 3.56 7.79 4.38
C GLY A 331 2.20 7.76 3.68
N GLY A 332 1.53 6.61 3.65
CA GLY A 332 0.14 6.48 3.23
C GLY A 332 -0.79 6.16 4.41
N ASP A 333 -2.02 5.78 4.11
CA ASP A 333 -3.08 5.60 5.11
C ASP A 333 -3.65 4.17 5.11
N ALA A 334 -3.82 3.61 6.30
CA ALA A 334 -4.49 2.33 6.50
C ALA A 334 -5.69 2.50 7.44
N VAL A 335 -6.86 2.00 7.04
CA VAL A 335 -8.11 2.14 7.79
C VAL A 335 -8.74 0.77 8.00
N LEU A 336 -9.06 0.44 9.26
CA LEU A 336 -9.70 -0.82 9.64
C LEU A 336 -11.02 -0.57 10.37
N THR A 337 -12.11 -1.18 9.92
CA THR A 337 -13.46 -1.01 10.52
C THR A 337 -14.28 -2.31 10.48
N ASP A 338 -15.45 -2.32 11.10
CA ASP A 338 -16.53 -3.30 10.88
C ASP A 338 -16.07 -4.77 11.00
N GLY A 339 -15.37 -5.11 12.08
CA GLY A 339 -14.90 -6.47 12.33
C GLY A 339 -13.57 -6.83 11.67
N ALA A 340 -12.90 -5.88 11.01
CA ALA A 340 -11.58 -6.09 10.41
C ALA A 340 -10.56 -6.61 11.45
N VAL A 341 -9.69 -7.52 11.02
CA VAL A 341 -8.63 -8.12 11.86
C VAL A 341 -7.27 -7.63 11.36
N LEU A 342 -6.43 -7.16 12.28
CA LEU A 342 -5.03 -6.79 12.02
C LEU A 342 -4.09 -7.64 12.86
N ASP A 343 -3.23 -8.40 12.20
CA ASP A 343 -2.19 -9.22 12.83
C ASP A 343 -0.81 -8.62 12.54
N GLY A 344 -0.44 -7.62 13.34
CA GLY A 344 0.87 -6.97 13.25
C GLY A 344 0.91 -5.84 12.23
N VAL A 345 1.53 -4.73 12.64
CA VAL A 345 1.76 -3.58 11.77
C VAL A 345 3.01 -2.82 12.20
N HIS A 346 3.76 -2.32 11.23
CA HIS A 346 4.86 -1.39 11.39
C HIS A 346 4.48 -0.03 10.78
N LEU A 347 4.39 1.01 11.62
CA LEU A 347 4.08 2.38 11.27
C LEU A 347 5.36 3.21 11.25
N ALA A 348 5.97 3.34 10.08
CA ALA A 348 7.16 4.18 9.91
C ALA A 348 6.77 5.66 9.79
N GLU A 349 5.81 5.95 8.92
CA GLU A 349 5.22 7.28 8.69
C GLU A 349 3.77 7.09 8.20
N GLY A 350 2.94 8.13 8.27
CA GLY A 350 1.53 8.07 7.84
C GLY A 350 0.59 7.60 8.96
N ASP A 351 -0.65 7.28 8.57
CA ASP A 351 -1.75 7.11 9.52
C ASP A 351 -2.32 5.70 9.52
N LEU A 352 -2.54 5.14 10.72
CA LEU A 352 -3.33 3.94 10.93
C LEU A 352 -4.60 4.29 11.70
N THR A 353 -5.75 4.09 11.09
CA THR A 353 -7.06 4.27 11.73
C THR A 353 -7.67 2.94 12.14
N LEU A 354 -7.86 2.75 13.44
CA LEU A 354 -8.65 1.67 14.04
C LEU A 354 -10.04 2.19 14.39
N GLY A 355 -11.02 1.90 13.53
CA GLY A 355 -12.42 2.27 13.71
C GLY A 355 -13.22 1.26 14.51
N ALA A 356 -14.53 1.50 14.60
CA ALA A 356 -15.45 0.66 15.37
C ALA A 356 -15.41 -0.81 14.90
N GLY A 357 -15.23 -1.72 15.86
CA GLY A 357 -15.20 -3.16 15.63
C GLY A 357 -13.90 -3.69 15.03
N ALA A 358 -12.87 -2.87 14.80
CA ALA A 358 -11.55 -3.37 14.42
C ALA A 358 -10.93 -4.19 15.56
N VAL A 359 -10.29 -5.30 15.22
CA VAL A 359 -9.65 -6.22 16.16
C VAL A 359 -8.17 -6.31 15.83
N THR A 360 -7.31 -6.07 16.81
CA THR A 360 -5.86 -6.21 16.65
C THR A 360 -5.39 -7.43 17.43
N THR A 361 -4.66 -8.33 16.77
CA THR A 361 -4.13 -9.58 17.36
C THR A 361 -2.61 -9.60 17.46
N GLY A 362 -1.93 -8.82 16.63
CA GLY A 362 -0.49 -8.60 16.66
C GLY A 362 -0.13 -7.18 17.13
N ASP A 363 1.16 -6.96 17.36
CA ASP A 363 1.68 -5.70 17.90
C ASP A 363 1.63 -4.56 16.87
N ILE A 364 1.46 -3.33 17.36
CA ILE A 364 1.54 -2.10 16.58
C ILE A 364 2.88 -1.46 16.89
N THR A 365 3.82 -1.50 15.95
CA THR A 365 5.15 -0.89 16.14
C THR A 365 5.18 0.49 15.50
N LEU A 366 5.57 1.51 16.26
CA LEU A 366 5.75 2.88 15.75
C LEU A 366 7.23 3.16 15.51
N ASP A 367 7.58 3.99 14.52
CA ASP A 367 8.98 4.25 14.14
C ASP A 367 9.33 5.74 14.07
N GLY A 368 8.55 6.59 14.73
CA GLY A 368 8.84 8.00 14.93
C GLY A 368 8.27 8.89 13.83
N GLY A 369 7.12 9.49 14.12
CA GLY A 369 6.40 10.40 13.24
C GLY A 369 5.13 9.83 12.61
N ALA A 370 4.66 8.70 13.12
CA ALA A 370 3.42 8.07 12.71
C ALA A 370 2.24 8.52 13.58
N THR A 371 1.03 8.37 13.04
CA THR A 371 -0.22 8.64 13.76
C THR A 371 -1.05 7.38 13.90
N LEU A 372 -1.30 6.95 15.14
CA LEU A 372 -2.27 5.90 15.43
C LEU A 372 -3.61 6.55 15.83
N ILE A 373 -4.61 6.42 14.98
CA ILE A 373 -5.95 6.99 15.19
C ILE A 373 -6.89 5.89 15.70
N ILE A 374 -7.38 6.03 16.92
CA ILE A 374 -8.36 5.14 17.53
C ILE A 374 -9.72 5.85 17.52
N SER A 375 -10.54 5.48 16.53
CA SER A 375 -11.89 6.02 16.34
C SER A 375 -13.00 5.03 16.72
N GLY A 376 -12.64 3.80 17.13
CA GLY A 376 -13.55 2.88 17.81
C GLY A 376 -13.79 3.28 19.27
N SER A 377 -14.94 2.86 19.83
CA SER A 377 -15.25 3.07 21.26
C SER A 377 -14.51 2.11 22.20
N GLU A 378 -13.92 1.04 21.66
CA GLU A 378 -13.13 0.06 22.40
C GLU A 378 -11.65 0.27 22.09
N MET A 379 -10.82 0.29 23.15
CA MET A 379 -9.36 0.39 22.99
C MET A 379 -8.78 -0.92 22.42
N PRO A 380 -7.79 -0.84 21.53
CA PRO A 380 -7.15 -2.03 20.98
C PRO A 380 -6.44 -2.83 22.07
N ALA A 381 -6.54 -4.16 21.99
CA ALA A 381 -5.84 -5.07 22.90
C ALA A 381 -4.37 -5.28 22.52
N ALA A 382 -3.98 -4.90 21.29
CA ALA A 382 -2.60 -4.95 20.82
C ALA A 382 -1.64 -4.15 21.69
N ILE A 383 -0.41 -4.61 21.74
CA ILE A 383 0.68 -3.88 22.34
C ILE A 383 1.13 -2.82 21.34
N VAL A 384 1.20 -1.56 21.78
CA VAL A 384 1.85 -0.48 21.03
C VAL A 384 3.33 -0.47 21.44
N ASP A 385 4.20 -0.84 20.53
CA ASP A 385 5.66 -0.82 20.74
C ASP A 385 6.28 0.46 20.19
N ASN A 386 7.38 0.87 20.84
CA ASN A 386 8.23 1.97 20.40
C ASN A 386 7.51 3.32 20.21
N PHE A 387 6.55 3.66 21.09
CA PHE A 387 5.88 4.97 21.08
C PHE A 387 6.86 6.09 21.43
N GLN A 388 7.18 6.94 20.47
CA GLN A 388 8.13 8.03 20.60
C GLN A 388 7.43 9.39 20.64
N PRO A 389 8.04 10.42 21.23
CA PRO A 389 7.47 11.77 21.25
C PRO A 389 7.13 12.42 19.91
N SER A 390 7.69 11.92 18.80
CA SER A 390 7.34 12.34 17.45
C SER A 390 6.06 11.69 16.93
N ASP A 391 5.63 10.58 17.53
CA ASP A 391 4.39 9.89 17.21
C ASP A 391 3.21 10.55 17.91
N GLU A 392 2.03 10.30 17.37
CA GLU A 392 0.78 10.72 17.97
C GLU A 392 -0.18 9.53 18.08
N ILE A 393 -0.85 9.41 19.23
CA ILE A 393 -1.99 8.50 19.37
C ILE A 393 -3.24 9.38 19.52
N ASP A 394 -4.10 9.37 18.51
CA ASP A 394 -5.32 10.16 18.47
C ASP A 394 -6.52 9.32 18.93
N LEU A 395 -7.10 9.65 20.08
CA LEU A 395 -8.36 9.10 20.53
C LEU A 395 -9.51 9.91 19.93
N ALA A 396 -9.70 9.77 18.62
CA ALA A 396 -10.53 10.65 17.80
C ALA A 396 -11.99 10.77 18.25
N THR A 397 -12.54 9.74 18.93
CA THR A 397 -13.93 9.78 19.44
C THR A 397 -14.06 10.12 20.92
N ILE A 398 -12.95 10.23 21.64
CA ILE A 398 -12.94 10.52 23.07
C ILE A 398 -12.76 12.03 23.27
N ALA A 399 -13.77 12.67 23.86
CA ALA A 399 -13.79 14.12 23.96
C ALA A 399 -12.75 14.67 24.95
N PHE A 400 -11.89 15.59 24.51
CA PHE A 400 -10.86 16.19 25.37
C PHE A 400 -11.47 17.03 26.49
N SER A 401 -11.00 16.79 27.73
CA SER A 401 -11.35 17.53 28.93
C SER A 401 -10.16 18.29 29.49
N HIS A 402 -10.39 19.48 30.05
CA HIS A 402 -9.32 20.28 30.67
C HIS A 402 -8.75 19.67 31.96
N GLY A 403 -9.33 18.57 32.46
CA GLY A 403 -8.81 17.77 33.57
C GLY A 403 -8.38 16.36 33.14
N ALA A 404 -8.13 16.18 31.85
CA ALA A 404 -7.63 14.93 31.30
C ALA A 404 -6.25 14.59 31.85
N SER A 405 -5.97 13.30 32.06
CA SER A 405 -4.64 12.85 32.47
C SER A 405 -4.27 11.52 31.85
N ALA A 406 -2.97 11.26 31.70
CA ALA A 406 -2.45 10.00 31.18
C ALA A 406 -1.34 9.48 32.11
N ARG A 407 -1.47 8.24 32.58
CA ARG A 407 -0.53 7.66 33.55
C ARG A 407 -0.13 6.25 33.12
N PHE A 408 1.17 6.03 33.04
CA PHE A 408 1.73 4.71 32.74
C PHE A 408 2.08 3.95 34.03
N ASP A 409 1.73 2.68 34.08
CA ASP A 409 2.14 1.73 35.11
C ASP A 409 3.20 0.78 34.57
N SER A 410 4.43 0.96 35.06
CA SER A 410 5.60 0.17 34.65
C SER A 410 5.56 -1.29 35.12
N GLY A 411 4.72 -1.62 36.11
CA GLY A 411 4.53 -3.00 36.56
C GLY A 411 3.64 -3.82 35.64
N THR A 412 2.70 -3.17 34.95
CA THR A 412 1.73 -3.82 34.06
C THR A 412 1.96 -3.52 32.58
N GLY A 413 2.68 -2.43 32.27
CA GLY A 413 2.83 -1.92 30.91
C GLY A 413 1.58 -1.18 30.40
N LEU A 414 0.63 -0.83 31.27
CA LEU A 414 -0.61 -0.16 30.90
C LEU A 414 -0.46 1.35 31.01
N LEU A 415 -0.82 2.06 29.94
CA LEU A 415 -1.10 3.49 29.94
C LEU A 415 -2.60 3.70 30.15
N THR A 416 -2.98 4.29 31.27
CA THR A 416 -4.35 4.68 31.55
C THR A 416 -4.55 6.16 31.21
N VAL A 417 -5.34 6.42 30.17
CA VAL A 417 -5.84 7.75 29.81
C VAL A 417 -7.16 7.98 30.54
N THR A 418 -7.30 9.11 31.21
CA THR A 418 -8.50 9.51 31.94
C THR A 418 -9.07 10.75 31.28
N GLU A 419 -10.27 10.63 30.71
CA GLU A 419 -10.97 11.71 29.99
C GLU A 419 -12.41 11.79 30.50
N GLY A 420 -12.86 13.00 30.87
CA GLY A 420 -14.23 13.20 31.39
C GLY A 420 -14.61 12.40 32.65
N GLY A 421 -13.62 11.78 33.33
CA GLY A 421 -13.83 10.87 34.46
C GLY A 421 -13.87 9.37 34.11
N GLU A 422 -13.81 9.03 32.82
CA GLU A 422 -13.72 7.65 32.33
C GLU A 422 -12.26 7.26 32.07
N HIS A 423 -11.96 5.96 32.07
CA HIS A 423 -10.62 5.42 31.89
C HIS A 423 -10.51 4.58 30.61
N TYR A 424 -9.45 4.81 29.86
CA TYR A 424 -9.13 4.10 28.63
C TYR A 424 -7.70 3.57 28.73
N GLU A 425 -7.52 2.29 28.48
CA GLU A 425 -6.25 1.61 28.71
C GLU A 425 -5.62 1.17 27.39
N LEU A 426 -4.34 1.51 27.21
CA LEU A 426 -3.49 1.04 26.12
C LEU A 426 -2.32 0.29 26.71
N LYS A 427 -1.92 -0.83 26.09
CA LYS A 427 -0.73 -1.55 26.51
C LYS A 427 0.46 -1.07 25.70
N LEU A 428 1.48 -0.54 26.37
CA LEU A 428 2.71 -0.12 25.72
C LEU A 428 3.84 -1.12 25.98
N ALA A 429 4.61 -1.44 24.95
CA ALA A 429 5.90 -2.11 25.07
C ALA A 429 7.03 -1.10 25.22
N GLY A 430 7.96 -1.42 26.12
CA GLY A 430 9.01 -0.52 26.57
C GLY A 430 8.76 -0.03 27.99
N ASN A 431 9.62 0.86 28.45
CA ASN A 431 9.53 1.40 29.79
C ASN A 431 9.35 2.92 29.70
N TYR A 432 8.11 3.35 29.91
CA TYR A 432 7.68 4.75 29.90
C TYR A 432 7.47 5.30 31.29
N ALA A 433 8.01 4.63 32.29
CA ALA A 433 7.82 5.03 33.67
C ALA A 433 8.18 6.54 33.79
N HIS A 434 9.31 6.98 33.19
CA HIS A 434 9.80 8.38 33.25
C HIS A 434 9.27 9.31 32.18
N ALA A 435 8.32 8.81 31.40
CA ALA A 435 7.75 9.57 30.34
C ALA A 435 6.61 10.40 30.89
N THR A 436 6.65 11.69 30.56
CA THR A 436 5.45 12.49 30.70
C THR A 436 4.55 12.22 29.51
N PHE A 437 3.33 11.81 29.79
CA PHE A 437 2.28 11.73 28.79
C PHE A 437 1.43 12.99 28.81
N ALA A 438 0.98 13.37 27.64
CA ALA A 438 0.42 14.66 27.41
C ALA A 438 -0.83 14.54 26.54
N LEU A 439 -1.93 15.14 27.01
CA LEU A 439 -3.19 15.18 26.29
C LEU A 439 -3.50 16.61 25.86
N ARG A 440 -4.02 16.75 24.64
CA ARG A 440 -4.58 17.99 24.10
C ARG A 440 -5.80 17.70 23.24
N SER A 441 -6.57 18.74 22.96
CA SER A 441 -7.56 18.69 21.87
C SER A 441 -6.85 18.40 20.55
N ASP A 442 -7.43 17.54 19.73
CA ASP A 442 -7.03 17.37 18.33
C ASP A 442 -7.31 18.66 17.54
N ASP A 443 -6.49 18.96 16.52
CA ASP A 443 -6.58 20.21 15.74
C ASP A 443 -7.78 20.21 14.74
N GLY A 444 -8.58 19.14 14.74
CA GLY A 444 -9.67 18.91 13.78
C GLY A 444 -11.02 18.47 14.36
N GLY A 445 -11.13 18.23 15.66
CA GLY A 445 -12.30 17.60 16.27
C GLY A 445 -12.56 18.00 17.73
N SER A 446 -13.25 17.13 18.45
CA SER A 446 -13.31 17.16 19.92
C SER A 446 -12.39 16.12 20.55
N GLY A 447 -11.61 15.39 19.75
CA GLY A 447 -10.84 14.21 20.14
C GLY A 447 -9.68 14.53 21.10
N SER A 448 -9.12 13.48 21.70
CA SER A 448 -8.03 13.59 22.68
C SER A 448 -6.74 13.04 22.09
N LEU A 449 -5.78 13.92 21.85
CA LEU A 449 -4.51 13.61 21.22
C LEU A 449 -3.42 13.39 22.28
N LEU A 450 -2.82 12.20 22.27
CA LEU A 450 -1.81 11.75 23.21
C LEU A 450 -0.40 11.83 22.61
N THR A 451 0.52 12.42 23.35
CA THR A 451 1.96 12.49 23.04
C THR A 451 2.81 12.14 24.27
N VAL A 452 4.10 11.88 24.07
CA VAL A 452 5.04 11.45 25.13
C VAL A 452 6.30 12.33 25.16
N SER A 453 7.07 12.33 26.26
CA SER A 453 8.04 13.39 26.61
C SER A 453 9.06 12.96 27.72
N LEU A 454 10.39 13.21 27.62
CA LEU A 454 11.47 12.85 28.60
C LEU A 454 12.43 14.06 28.97
N SER A 455 13.18 14.21 30.08
CA SER A 455 14.03 15.45 30.32
C SER A 455 15.47 15.23 30.85
N CYS A 456 16.57 15.49 30.11
CA CYS A 456 17.95 15.01 30.41
C CYS A 456 19.14 16.02 30.34
N PHE A 457 20.26 15.68 31.01
CA PHE A 457 21.61 16.31 30.93
C PHE A 457 22.55 15.58 29.95
N ALA A 458 23.28 16.29 29.08
CA ALA A 458 24.30 15.64 28.26
C ALA A 458 25.56 15.27 29.08
N ALA A 459 26.24 14.18 28.72
CA ALA A 459 27.52 13.77 29.29
C ALA A 459 28.56 14.89 29.26
N GLY A 460 29.41 14.90 30.28
CA GLY A 460 30.42 15.91 30.52
C GLY A 460 29.85 17.16 31.21
N THR A 461 28.54 17.37 31.26
CA THR A 461 27.90 18.46 32.02
C THR A 461 28.30 18.35 33.49
N ARG A 462 28.85 19.40 34.10
CA ARG A 462 29.25 19.37 35.50
C ARG A 462 28.17 19.99 36.38
N ILE A 463 27.81 19.28 37.43
CA ILE A 463 26.88 19.74 38.46
C ILE A 463 27.68 20.18 39.68
N LEU A 464 27.24 21.25 40.35
CA LEU A 464 27.89 21.72 41.57
C LEU A 464 27.62 20.77 42.74
N ALA A 465 28.63 19.99 43.12
CA ALA A 465 28.64 19.14 44.30
C ALA A 465 29.30 19.83 45.50
N GLU A 466 29.29 19.18 46.67
CA GLU A 466 29.87 19.69 47.92
C GLU A 466 31.33 20.14 47.78
N GLN A 467 32.15 19.38 47.05
CA GLN A 467 33.58 19.62 46.85
C GLN A 467 33.90 20.41 45.56
N GLY A 468 32.89 20.81 44.77
CA GLY A 468 33.07 21.55 43.53
C GLY A 468 32.27 20.97 42.36
N LEU A 469 32.58 21.41 41.14
CA LEU A 469 31.92 20.94 39.92
C LEU A 469 32.36 19.51 39.56
N VAL A 470 31.40 18.59 39.48
CA VAL A 470 31.63 17.17 39.15
C VAL A 470 30.83 16.82 37.89
N ALA A 471 31.44 16.13 36.94
CA ALA A 471 30.76 15.69 35.72
C ALA A 471 29.59 14.74 36.06
N VAL A 472 28.46 14.89 35.37
CA VAL A 472 27.22 14.18 35.69
C VAL A 472 27.38 12.66 35.63
N GLU A 473 28.19 12.17 34.69
CA GLU A 473 28.53 10.75 34.56
C GLU A 473 29.42 10.19 35.70
N ALA A 474 30.05 11.07 36.48
CA ALA A 474 30.92 10.71 37.59
C ALA A 474 30.22 10.79 38.96
N LEU A 475 29.05 11.42 39.04
CA LEU A 475 28.23 11.52 40.25
C LEU A 475 27.62 10.16 40.59
N ARG A 476 27.42 9.90 41.88
CA ARG A 476 26.78 8.68 42.40
C ARG A 476 25.71 9.03 43.43
N PRO A 477 24.74 8.13 43.68
CA PRO A 477 23.85 8.26 44.82
C PRO A 477 24.66 8.53 46.12
N GLU A 478 24.07 9.31 47.02
CA GLU A 478 24.65 9.87 48.25
C GLU A 478 25.66 11.02 48.07
N ASP A 479 26.18 11.28 46.87
CA ASP A 479 26.93 12.52 46.62
C ASP A 479 26.02 13.72 46.88
N LYS A 480 26.56 14.80 47.46
CA LYS A 480 25.75 15.97 47.82
C LYS A 480 25.88 17.07 46.79
N LEU A 481 24.75 17.52 46.26
CA LEU A 481 24.64 18.62 45.32
C LEU A 481 24.28 19.91 46.04
N ARG A 482 24.88 21.00 45.58
CA ARG A 482 24.64 22.34 46.11
C ARG A 482 23.53 23.01 45.30
N THR A 483 22.43 23.31 45.97
CA THR A 483 21.31 24.07 45.43
C THR A 483 21.65 25.57 45.38
N PRO A 484 20.91 26.42 44.62
CA PRO A 484 21.18 27.85 44.50
C PRO A 484 21.18 28.64 45.82
N ASP A 485 20.38 28.22 46.80
CA ASP A 485 20.32 28.79 48.16
C ASP A 485 21.47 28.30 49.07
N GLY A 486 22.34 27.43 48.56
CA GLY A 486 23.55 26.96 49.23
C GLY A 486 23.37 25.72 50.10
N LYS A 487 22.16 25.14 50.14
CA LYS A 487 21.88 23.86 50.81
C LYS A 487 22.60 22.72 50.07
N LEU A 488 22.95 21.68 50.82
CA LEU A 488 23.52 20.44 50.28
C LEU A 488 22.46 19.35 50.37
N GLU A 489 22.04 18.82 49.23
CA GLU A 489 21.05 17.76 49.10
C GLU A 489 21.71 16.49 48.55
N PRO A 490 21.49 15.31 49.14
CA PRO A 490 22.07 14.07 48.63
C PRO A 490 21.38 13.65 47.32
N ILE A 491 22.14 13.14 46.37
CA ILE A 491 21.58 12.47 45.20
C ILE A 491 20.94 11.18 45.70
N VAL A 492 19.64 11.00 45.45
CA VAL A 492 18.95 9.75 45.81
C VAL A 492 18.98 8.74 44.67
N TRP A 493 19.22 9.21 43.44
CA TRP A 493 19.31 8.38 42.26
C TRP A 493 19.97 9.12 41.07
N ILE A 494 20.64 8.35 40.20
CA ILE A 494 21.20 8.82 38.93
C ILE A 494 20.79 7.86 37.80
N GLY A 495 20.47 8.41 36.64
CA GLY A 495 20.18 7.64 35.44
C GLY A 495 21.12 8.00 34.30
N SER A 496 21.50 7.04 33.45
CA SER A 496 22.28 7.26 32.21
C SER A 496 21.73 6.50 31.00
N ARG A 497 21.78 7.09 29.79
CA ARG A 497 21.34 6.47 28.53
C ARG A 497 22.17 6.94 27.33
N HIS A 498 22.40 6.04 26.36
CA HIS A 498 23.05 6.34 25.08
C HIS A 498 22.03 6.52 23.94
N VAL A 499 22.25 7.47 23.03
CA VAL A 499 21.37 7.80 21.90
C VAL A 499 22.19 7.94 20.61
N ASP A 500 21.82 7.22 19.54
CA ASP A 500 22.34 7.45 18.18
C ASP A 500 21.46 8.49 17.47
N CYS A 501 21.99 9.70 17.31
CA CYS A 501 21.24 10.84 16.81
C CYS A 501 21.02 10.80 15.29
N ARG A 502 21.93 10.17 14.53
CA ARG A 502 21.86 10.13 13.05
C ARG A 502 20.80 9.17 12.54
N ARG A 503 20.49 8.16 13.35
CA ARG A 503 19.47 7.16 13.06
C ARG A 503 18.11 7.56 13.59
N HIS A 504 17.99 8.75 14.18
CA HIS A 504 16.71 9.26 14.66
C HIS A 504 15.94 9.93 13.51
N PRO A 505 14.67 9.56 13.26
CA PRO A 505 13.87 10.09 12.15
C PRO A 505 13.60 11.60 12.29
N ARG A 506 13.50 12.10 13.53
CA ARG A 506 13.42 13.53 13.85
C ARG A 506 14.56 13.97 14.77
N PRO A 507 15.75 14.29 14.24
CA PRO A 507 16.90 14.65 15.08
C PRO A 507 16.64 15.86 15.97
N SER A 508 15.83 16.83 15.54
CA SER A 508 15.47 18.02 16.33
C SER A 508 14.83 17.71 17.68
N ASP A 509 14.31 16.52 17.88
CA ASP A 509 13.60 16.18 19.10
C ASP A 509 14.57 15.59 20.15
N ILE A 510 15.72 15.07 19.69
CA ILE A 510 16.73 14.42 20.53
C ILE A 510 18.04 15.22 20.64
N LEU A 511 18.29 16.10 19.67
CA LEU A 511 19.54 16.82 19.55
C LEU A 511 19.68 17.80 20.71
N PRO A 512 20.88 17.88 21.33
CA PRO A 512 21.08 18.72 22.48
C PRO A 512 20.90 20.20 22.12
N VAL A 513 20.24 20.92 23.01
CA VAL A 513 20.21 22.38 23.01
C VAL A 513 21.41 22.88 23.79
N ARG A 514 22.29 23.60 23.10
CA ARG A 514 23.42 24.31 23.69
C ARG A 514 22.97 25.65 24.25
N ILE A 515 23.20 25.85 25.53
CA ILE A 515 23.22 27.15 26.18
C ILE A 515 24.67 27.61 26.23
N ALA A 516 25.00 28.67 25.50
CA ALA A 516 26.35 29.21 25.42
C ALA A 516 26.84 29.72 26.79
N ALA A 517 28.14 29.63 27.04
CA ALA A 517 28.75 30.23 28.21
C ALA A 517 28.34 31.71 28.37
N HIS A 518 28.02 32.09 29.60
CA HIS A 518 27.60 33.43 29.99
C HIS A 518 26.24 33.92 29.43
N ALA A 519 25.44 33.04 28.82
CA ALA A 519 24.16 33.43 28.19
C ALA A 519 23.17 34.08 29.17
N PHE A 520 23.12 33.63 30.42
CA PHE A 520 22.27 34.17 31.49
C PHE A 520 23.04 35.12 32.44
N GLY A 521 24.18 35.64 31.98
CA GLY A 521 25.08 36.51 32.72
C GLY A 521 26.41 35.84 33.09
N PRO A 522 27.35 36.58 33.70
CA PRO A 522 28.69 36.06 33.97
C PRO A 522 28.69 34.77 34.78
N GLY A 523 29.22 33.69 34.19
CA GLY A 523 29.32 32.37 34.83
C GLY A 523 28.03 31.55 34.79
N ARG A 524 27.01 31.97 34.03
CA ARG A 524 25.70 31.32 33.94
C ARG A 524 25.33 31.02 32.48
N PRO A 525 25.62 29.82 31.98
CA PRO A 525 26.57 28.85 32.53
C PRO A 525 28.04 29.32 32.36
N ALA A 526 28.99 28.76 33.11
CA ALA A 526 30.42 29.09 33.08
C ALA A 526 31.17 28.50 31.87
N ARG A 527 30.56 27.51 31.23
CA ARG A 527 30.92 26.93 29.93
C ARG A 527 29.65 26.60 29.18
N ASP A 528 29.77 26.21 27.92
CA ASP A 528 28.62 25.69 27.18
C ASP A 528 27.99 24.50 27.92
N LEU A 529 26.68 24.61 28.13
CA LEU A 529 25.83 23.62 28.78
C LEU A 529 24.95 22.99 27.71
N PHE A 530 24.85 21.66 27.70
CA PHE A 530 24.07 20.91 26.73
C PHE A 530 22.99 20.13 27.47
N LEU A 531 21.74 20.41 27.11
CA LEU A 531 20.57 19.79 27.69
C LEU A 531 19.71 19.21 26.59
N SER A 532 18.87 18.24 26.92
CA SER A 532 17.82 17.82 26.00
C SER A 532 16.80 18.96 25.79
N PRO A 533 16.05 18.97 24.67
CA PRO A 533 15.20 20.12 24.30
C PRO A 533 14.24 20.59 25.39
N ASP A 534 13.72 19.66 26.18
CA ASP A 534 12.72 19.97 27.19
C ASP A 534 13.23 20.07 28.62
N HIS A 535 14.52 19.88 28.87
CA HIS A 535 15.05 20.12 30.20
C HIS A 535 14.82 21.58 30.63
N ALA A 536 14.27 21.79 31.83
CA ALA A 536 13.90 23.12 32.28
C ALA A 536 15.04 23.84 33.01
N ILE A 537 15.22 25.11 32.65
CA ILE A 537 16.05 26.05 33.41
C ILE A 537 15.20 26.78 34.44
N TYR A 538 15.80 27.21 35.55
CA TYR A 538 15.14 28.04 36.55
C TYR A 538 15.53 29.51 36.39
N ALA A 539 14.57 30.35 36.00
CA ALA A 539 14.75 31.79 35.79
C ALA A 539 13.45 32.55 36.04
N GLU A 540 13.52 33.77 36.59
CA GLU A 540 12.32 34.56 36.95
C GLU A 540 11.35 33.82 37.89
N ASP A 541 11.89 33.03 38.82
CA ASP A 541 11.12 32.21 39.75
C ASP A 541 10.19 31.18 39.08
N VAL A 542 10.45 30.83 37.81
CA VAL A 542 9.73 29.83 37.04
C VAL A 542 10.68 28.83 36.40
N LEU A 543 10.17 27.64 36.07
CA LEU A 543 10.85 26.65 35.24
C LEU A 543 10.50 26.88 33.76
N ILE A 544 11.48 26.86 32.87
CA ILE A 544 11.29 27.10 31.43
C ILE A 544 12.06 26.02 30.63
N PRO A 545 11.39 25.17 29.84
CA PRO A 545 12.07 24.22 28.97
C PRO A 545 12.96 24.94 27.95
N VAL A 546 14.20 24.48 27.81
CA VAL A 546 15.24 25.23 27.08
C VAL A 546 14.91 25.43 25.60
N LYS A 547 14.15 24.54 24.95
CA LYS A 547 13.73 24.68 23.54
C LYS A 547 12.93 25.96 23.28
N TYR A 548 12.14 26.40 24.25
CA TYR A 548 11.37 27.65 24.10
C TYR A 548 12.25 28.90 24.15
N LEU A 549 13.53 28.77 24.49
CA LEU A 549 14.48 29.87 24.55
C LEU A 549 15.48 29.86 23.38
N ILE A 550 15.36 28.92 22.44
CA ILE A 550 16.21 28.85 21.25
C ILE A 550 16.09 30.15 20.44
N ASN A 551 17.22 30.77 20.18
CA ASN A 551 17.33 32.02 19.41
C ASN A 551 18.39 31.93 18.30
N GLY A 552 18.92 30.73 18.05
CA GLY A 552 19.94 30.47 17.03
C GLY A 552 21.33 31.05 17.34
N SER A 553 21.52 31.66 18.51
CA SER A 553 22.78 32.29 18.91
C SER A 553 23.24 31.82 20.29
N SER A 554 22.90 32.54 21.36
CA SER A 554 23.25 32.20 22.74
C SER A 554 22.57 30.91 23.21
N ILE A 555 21.42 30.55 22.62
CA ILE A 555 20.78 29.26 22.79
C ILE A 555 20.46 28.68 21.42
N ALA A 556 21.04 27.53 21.10
CA ALA A 556 20.92 26.91 19.79
C ALA A 556 20.95 25.39 19.89
N GLN A 557 20.16 24.71 19.08
CA GLN A 557 20.26 23.26 18.92
C GLN A 557 21.51 22.90 18.12
N VAL A 558 22.20 21.82 18.49
CA VAL A 558 23.49 21.45 17.91
C VAL A 558 23.49 20.00 17.46
N ASP A 559 23.88 19.79 16.19
CA ASP A 559 24.03 18.46 15.61
C ASP A 559 25.10 17.63 16.33
N ARG A 560 24.79 16.36 16.57
CA ARG A 560 25.68 15.34 17.12
C ARG A 560 25.43 14.02 16.42
N ASP A 561 26.45 13.17 16.36
CA ASP A 561 26.27 11.81 15.83
C ASP A 561 25.62 10.90 16.86
N HIS A 562 25.99 11.06 18.12
CA HIS A 562 25.45 10.34 19.28
C HIS A 562 25.55 11.24 20.52
N ILE A 563 24.77 10.91 21.55
CA ILE A 563 24.80 11.60 22.84
C ILE A 563 24.48 10.65 23.99
N ASP A 564 25.21 10.80 25.10
CA ASP A 564 24.90 10.17 26.37
C ASP A 564 24.15 11.17 27.25
N TYR A 565 22.98 10.78 27.72
CA TYR A 565 22.09 11.59 28.55
C TYR A 565 22.00 11.04 29.97
N PHE A 566 21.90 11.93 30.95
CA PHE A 566 21.86 11.62 32.38
C PHE A 566 20.72 12.34 33.11
N HIS A 567 20.25 11.74 34.19
CA HIS A 567 19.32 12.35 35.15
C HIS A 567 19.90 12.32 36.55
N VAL A 568 19.52 13.31 37.36
CA VAL A 568 19.97 13.47 38.74
C VAL A 568 18.77 13.78 39.63
N GLU A 569 18.51 12.93 40.61
CA GLU A 569 17.38 13.08 41.53
C GLU A 569 17.82 13.50 42.93
N LEU A 570 17.03 14.35 43.56
CA LEU A 570 17.15 14.74 44.97
C LEU A 570 15.96 14.20 45.78
N PRO A 571 15.99 14.19 47.13
CA PRO A 571 14.89 13.64 47.94
C PRO A 571 13.54 14.34 47.73
N GLN A 572 13.58 15.58 47.25
CA GLN A 572 12.45 16.35 46.75
C GLN A 572 12.91 17.06 45.48
N HIS A 573 12.00 17.27 44.53
CA HIS A 573 12.32 18.04 43.33
C HIS A 573 12.83 19.43 43.70
N GLY A 574 13.99 19.77 43.15
CA GLY A 574 14.72 20.97 43.53
C GLY A 574 15.46 21.57 42.34
N ILE A 575 16.16 22.66 42.61
CA ILE A 575 17.02 23.30 41.63
C ILE A 575 18.47 22.96 41.94
N ILE A 576 19.20 22.53 40.93
CA ILE A 576 20.64 22.28 40.99
C ILE A 576 21.38 23.23 40.06
N LEU A 577 22.70 23.29 40.21
CA LEU A 577 23.55 24.18 39.42
C LEU A 577 24.36 23.36 38.42
N ALA A 578 23.90 23.34 37.16
CA ALA A 578 24.62 22.74 36.04
C ALA A 578 25.48 23.80 35.35
N GLU A 579 26.80 23.62 35.41
CA GLU A 579 27.79 24.61 34.95
C GLU A 579 27.57 26.02 35.53
N GLY A 580 26.95 26.12 36.71
CA GLY A 580 26.61 27.39 37.35
C GLY A 580 25.27 28.02 36.90
N LEU A 581 24.57 27.42 35.94
CA LEU A 581 23.19 27.76 35.61
C LEU A 581 22.22 26.95 36.48
N ALA A 582 21.19 27.62 36.98
CA ALA A 582 20.12 27.00 37.75
C ALA A 582 19.19 26.21 36.82
N VAL A 583 19.04 24.92 37.09
CA VAL A 583 18.23 23.97 36.30
C VAL A 583 17.50 23.03 37.24
N GLU A 584 16.44 22.41 36.75
CA GLU A 584 15.69 21.43 37.53
C GLU A 584 16.53 20.18 37.86
N SER A 585 16.28 19.58 39.02
CA SER A 585 16.63 18.17 39.26
C SER A 585 15.55 17.29 38.64
N TYR A 586 15.77 15.98 38.59
CA TYR A 586 14.71 15.04 38.27
C TYR A 586 13.65 15.04 39.39
N LEU A 587 12.37 14.99 39.00
CA LEU A 587 11.22 14.80 39.88
C LEU A 587 10.81 13.32 39.79
N ASP A 588 10.90 12.59 40.89
CA ASP A 588 10.51 11.17 40.92
C ASP A 588 9.00 11.00 40.87
N SER A 589 8.52 10.69 39.68
CA SER A 589 7.15 10.23 39.42
C SER A 589 6.98 8.71 39.57
N GLY A 590 8.04 7.98 39.93
CA GLY A 590 8.02 6.53 40.19
C GLY A 590 8.82 5.64 39.22
N ASP A 591 9.96 6.10 38.67
CA ASP A 591 10.35 5.56 37.36
C ASP A 591 11.77 5.02 37.11
N ARG A 592 12.63 5.03 38.15
CA ARG A 592 14.09 4.78 38.16
C ARG A 592 14.67 3.57 37.38
N ALA A 593 13.86 2.60 36.94
CA ALA A 593 14.30 1.32 36.36
C ALA A 593 14.79 1.38 34.89
N ASN A 594 14.79 2.57 34.31
CA ASN A 594 14.88 2.83 32.87
C ASN A 594 16.28 3.20 32.36
N PHE A 595 17.24 3.17 33.27
CA PHE A 595 18.61 3.57 33.07
C PHE A 595 19.50 2.37 33.41
N CYS A 596 20.75 2.36 32.94
CA CYS A 596 21.66 1.20 33.02
C CYS A 596 21.81 0.58 34.42
N GLU A 597 21.46 1.31 35.48
CA GLU A 597 21.53 0.89 36.86
C GLU A 597 20.27 0.11 37.33
N GLY A 598 19.27 -0.09 36.45
CA GLY A 598 17.95 -0.68 36.75
C GLY A 598 17.41 -1.82 35.86
N ALA A 599 17.80 -2.02 34.59
CA ALA A 599 17.30 -3.17 33.78
C ALA A 599 18.10 -3.49 32.48
N SER A 600 17.86 -4.69 31.94
CA SER A 600 18.63 -5.45 30.94
C SER A 600 18.32 -5.21 29.44
N ALA A 601 17.52 -4.19 29.09
CA ALA A 601 17.32 -3.77 27.70
C ALA A 601 17.03 -2.27 27.62
N VAL A 602 17.75 -1.55 26.75
CA VAL A 602 17.69 -0.09 26.57
C VAL A 602 17.06 0.19 25.20
N ALA A 603 16.02 1.04 25.14
CA ALA A 603 15.34 1.39 23.89
C ALA A 603 16.25 2.14 22.90
N LEU A 604 16.04 1.92 21.59
CA LEU A 604 16.96 2.32 20.52
C LEU A 604 16.89 3.82 20.14
N HIS A 605 15.75 4.50 20.32
CA HIS A 605 15.54 5.89 19.87
C HIS A 605 14.68 6.71 20.87
N PRO A 606 15.28 7.48 21.82
CA PRO A 606 14.52 8.31 22.78
C PRO A 606 14.47 9.80 22.45
N VAL A 607 13.31 10.44 22.67
CA VAL A 607 13.13 11.91 22.65
C VAL A 607 12.76 12.49 24.01
N PHE A 608 13.18 13.72 24.25
CA PHE A 608 13.03 14.45 25.49
C PHE A 608 12.05 15.65 25.34
N GLY A 609 11.04 15.78 26.22
CA GLY A 609 9.78 16.54 26.12
C GLY A 609 9.18 17.07 27.46
N PHE A 610 8.55 18.25 27.47
CA PHE A 610 7.49 18.73 28.38
C PHE A 610 6.47 19.45 27.47
N GLY A 611 5.49 18.69 26.97
CA GLY A 611 4.54 19.20 26.00
C GLY A 611 3.26 19.83 26.55
N HIS A 612 2.70 19.41 27.70
CA HIS A 612 1.28 19.71 28.01
C HIS A 612 0.92 19.89 29.51
N HIS A 613 -0.32 20.35 29.74
CA HIS A 613 -0.86 20.97 30.97
C HIS A 613 -0.70 20.15 32.26
N ASP A 614 -0.65 18.83 32.18
CA ASP A 614 -0.57 17.93 33.34
C ASP A 614 0.84 17.78 33.94
N SER A 615 1.88 17.82 33.11
CA SER A 615 3.26 17.99 33.58
C SER A 615 3.42 19.35 34.24
N MET A 616 2.74 20.36 33.69
CA MET A 616 2.61 21.70 34.25
C MET A 616 1.93 21.64 35.62
N LEU A 617 0.84 20.87 35.78
CA LEU A 617 0.14 20.71 37.06
C LEU A 617 0.95 19.92 38.09
N MET A 618 1.68 18.88 37.68
CA MET A 618 2.56 18.11 38.57
C MET A 618 3.79 18.92 38.98
N LEU A 619 4.42 19.66 38.07
CA LEU A 619 5.48 20.62 38.42
C LEU A 619 4.92 21.81 39.22
N ASP A 620 3.71 22.29 38.94
CA ASP A 620 3.07 23.36 39.72
C ASP A 620 2.65 22.87 41.12
N ALA A 621 2.35 21.57 41.30
CA ALA A 621 1.91 20.99 42.56
C ALA A 621 3.04 20.39 43.42
N LEU A 622 4.00 19.71 42.79
CA LEU A 622 5.09 18.96 43.45
C LEU A 622 6.48 19.49 43.07
N GLY A 623 6.56 20.33 42.04
CA GLY A 623 7.82 20.88 41.60
C GLY A 623 8.27 22.08 42.41
N TYR A 624 9.57 22.41 42.33
CA TYR A 624 10.15 23.51 43.09
C TYR A 624 9.56 24.88 42.72
N ALA A 625 9.18 25.05 41.45
CA ALA A 625 8.67 26.29 40.89
C ALA A 625 7.74 25.99 39.70
N PRO A 626 6.82 26.91 39.36
CA PRO A 626 5.85 26.66 38.32
C PRO A 626 6.47 26.62 36.92
N LEU A 627 5.97 25.74 36.05
CA LEU A 627 6.47 25.57 34.68
C LEU A 627 5.83 26.61 33.75
N ARG A 628 6.62 27.25 32.88
CA ARG A 628 6.17 28.25 31.90
C ARG A 628 6.80 28.01 30.53
N MET A 629 5.94 27.79 29.52
CA MET A 629 6.34 27.61 28.12
C MET A 629 6.18 28.90 27.30
N ILE A 630 5.24 29.75 27.71
CA ILE A 630 4.91 31.04 27.10
C ILE A 630 4.52 32.04 28.20
N GLY A 631 4.48 33.33 27.87
CA GLY A 631 4.02 34.38 28.77
C GLY A 631 5.11 35.37 29.20
N PRO A 632 4.76 36.35 30.05
CA PRO A 632 5.61 37.51 30.30
C PRO A 632 6.95 37.16 30.99
N GLU A 633 7.01 36.10 31.78
CA GLU A 633 8.25 35.59 32.37
C GLU A 633 9.21 35.05 31.29
N VAL A 634 8.69 34.21 30.39
CA VAL A 634 9.45 33.64 29.26
C VAL A 634 9.94 34.75 28.33
N ASP A 635 9.08 35.74 28.05
CA ASP A 635 9.43 36.87 27.20
C ASP A 635 10.54 37.73 27.83
N ARG A 636 10.51 37.97 29.15
CA ARG A 636 11.61 38.67 29.85
C ARG A 636 12.93 37.90 29.76
N VAL A 637 12.90 36.57 29.84
CA VAL A 637 14.08 35.73 29.67
C VAL A 637 14.62 35.82 28.24
N ARG A 638 13.74 35.67 27.23
CA ARG A 638 14.10 35.83 25.81
C ARG A 638 14.72 37.20 25.52
N MET A 639 14.12 38.28 26.04
CA MET A 639 14.64 39.64 25.85
C MET A 639 16.02 39.85 26.49
N ARG A 640 16.31 39.22 27.62
CA ARG A 640 17.66 39.26 28.22
C ARG A 640 18.69 38.49 27.41
N LEU A 641 18.32 37.32 26.89
CA LEU A 641 19.18 36.51 26.03
C LEU A 641 19.53 37.22 24.72
N LEU A 642 18.65 38.12 24.24
CA LEU A 642 18.88 38.98 23.09
C LEU A 642 19.72 40.23 23.41
N SER A 643 19.65 40.75 24.64
CA SER A 643 20.31 42.00 25.06
C SER A 643 21.64 41.82 25.81
N GLY A 644 22.02 40.59 26.16
CA GLY A 644 23.32 40.26 26.76
C GLY A 644 23.56 40.79 28.18
N SER A 645 22.51 41.19 28.91
CA SER A 645 22.61 41.88 30.21
C SER A 645 22.03 41.05 31.36
N GLY A 646 22.83 40.65 32.35
CA GLY A 646 22.40 39.94 33.58
C GLY A 646 21.65 40.83 34.59
N PRO A 647 20.93 40.27 35.58
CA PRO A 647 20.04 41.05 36.46
C PRO A 647 20.78 41.91 37.49
N GLU A 648 20.34 43.17 37.63
CA GLU A 648 20.70 44.07 38.74
C GLU A 648 20.08 43.57 40.06
N ARG A 649 20.90 43.57 41.13
CA ARG A 649 20.45 43.25 42.49
C ARG A 649 19.50 44.34 43.01
N LEU A 650 18.27 43.97 43.37
CA LEU A 650 17.47 44.75 44.31
C LEU A 650 17.99 44.52 45.73
N ALA A 651 18.75 45.50 46.23
CA ALA A 651 19.04 45.65 47.64
C ALA A 651 17.91 46.45 48.31
N SER A 652 17.51 45.96 49.48
CA SER A 652 16.62 46.57 50.47
C SER A 652 16.76 48.09 50.65
N ALA A 653 15.62 48.78 50.64
CA ALA A 653 15.31 49.94 51.47
C ALA A 653 13.81 49.94 51.80
#